data_AF-A0A3C1VA41-F1
#
_entry.id   AF-A0A3C1VA41-F1
#
_cell.length_a   1.000
_cell.length_b   1.000
_cell.length_c   1.000
_cell.angle_alpha   90.00
_cell.angle_beta   90.00
_cell.angle_gamma   90.00
#
_symmetry.space_group_name_H-M   'P 1'
#
loop_
_entity.id
_entity.type
_entity.pdbx_description
1 polymer ?
#
loop_
_entity_poly.entity_id
_entity_poly.type
_entity_poly.pdbx_seq_one_letter_code
_entity_poly.pdbx_strand_id
1 'polypeptide(L)'
;MKKNFPYCFSCGWAGLLLFFASTAVLFSQATNQPTASHASSQFQIKLDAGAIVSLRQMHDHNGTEFVAQGRRLGDAFIKYRQGKGDWQSVNTATLADAGTFSSSTDGTEHNATYQITNGQSATLILQMRFNIQERAILWTLNLKNASDQPVEIGDLAVPLPVSRGGGQRGGAGGQRGGRSPVILKHSFISGHGSFLFWMRSDSAAPFLTLIPTKNTKLEYWDNQGGFDGGGRGYSVYIHSAAAGTTAKERGTNWRQPNTSLTLAPKGQHGDAESYAFKFCFVDDYDGVRQVLVDEGKIDVQVVPGMTVPANLFAEFSLRTKQKIKSVEAEFPKKTKIESLGAKGDAHLFKVHFSKLGENRLTVHYGKNQQMFLEFFSTEPLETLIKKRGAFLARSQHRDPSKWYNGLITDWNMDAQKLISPDDYAPIPRARVYAVTCDDPGLGKPAFLAAKNAEYPVQSEVEALDYYIEHFVWGGLQRTAEEKYAYGIYGIPNWKTNRDSSDPGRNGQLHIWREYDYPHIIQMYLGMYRLAKNYPEIKTTMAAKEYLQRAYGTANAFFTIPHEVWNGWSPWGTGFYNEVVIVDLIAELQASNMNDEAGTLRKFWERKVKNFVNDEQDLFRSEYAFDSTGFESTHAFAKYALQHADQPGETNSGIPLANAQRFMETQITANIFCRGWLEPAYYYLGSDYRGGAGNAYVLTYMSQMGGWSVLDYSLNFATNPAPYLRLGYASYLSAWALMNTGTSESNYGYWYPGQLNDGGAGGGFEPAPYGQTWLGQPHHRGSWYFSS
;
A
#
# COMPACT_ATOMS: atom_id res chain seq x y z
N MET A 1 20.96 36.56 50.78
CA MET A 1 20.16 37.18 51.86
C MET A 1 19.49 38.42 51.29
N LYS A 2 18.19 38.62 51.57
CA LYS A 2 17.26 39.60 50.96
C LYS A 2 17.79 41.04 50.83
N LYS A 3 17.15 41.76 49.88
CA LYS A 3 16.82 43.22 49.79
C LYS A 3 17.32 43.81 48.46
N ASN A 4 16.64 44.67 47.70
CA ASN A 4 15.38 45.41 47.83
C ASN A 4 15.07 46.04 46.44
N PHE A 5 13.80 46.19 46.08
CA PHE A 5 13.29 47.20 45.12
C PHE A 5 13.39 48.62 45.75
N PRO A 6 13.40 49.78 45.03
CA PRO A 6 12.18 50.30 44.35
C PRO A 6 12.29 51.39 43.21
N TYR A 7 11.13 51.66 42.54
CA TYR A 7 10.52 52.92 41.97
C TYR A 7 11.38 53.94 41.15
N CYS A 8 10.93 54.77 40.18
CA CYS A 8 9.63 55.25 39.65
C CYS A 8 9.83 56.04 38.31
N PHE A 9 8.77 56.11 37.48
CA PHE A 9 8.34 57.04 36.38
C PHE A 9 9.20 58.22 35.85
N SER A 10 9.23 58.44 34.51
CA SER A 10 8.41 59.45 33.78
C SER A 10 8.76 59.63 32.27
N CYS A 11 7.70 59.93 31.49
CA CYS A 11 7.55 60.75 30.26
C CYS A 11 8.44 60.64 29.01
N GLY A 12 7.77 60.63 27.84
CA GLY A 12 8.09 61.56 26.74
C GLY A 12 8.30 60.97 25.34
N TRP A 13 7.44 61.39 24.40
CA TRP A 13 7.49 61.12 22.96
C TRP A 13 8.77 61.63 22.26
N ALA A 14 9.21 60.94 21.20
CA ALA A 14 9.45 61.49 19.85
C ALA A 14 10.18 60.46 18.97
N GLY A 15 9.75 60.31 17.73
CA GLY A 15 10.36 59.40 16.76
C GLY A 15 11.75 59.84 16.32
N LEU A 16 12.56 58.87 15.90
CA LEU A 16 13.68 59.09 14.99
C LEU A 16 13.94 57.81 14.20
N LEU A 17 13.84 57.92 12.87
CA LEU A 17 14.39 57.00 11.90
C LEU A 17 15.90 56.87 12.13
N LEU A 18 16.41 55.66 12.37
CA LEU A 18 17.84 55.36 12.30
C LEU A 18 18.06 53.99 11.64
N PHE A 19 18.83 54.07 10.55
CA PHE A 19 19.45 52.97 9.82
C PHE A 19 20.17 52.00 10.78
N PHE A 20 19.87 50.71 10.70
CA PHE A 20 20.77 49.68 11.22
C PHE A 20 21.72 49.22 10.12
N ALA A 21 22.95 49.68 10.25
CA ALA A 21 24.11 49.11 9.57
C ALA A 21 24.39 47.72 10.15
N SER A 22 24.46 46.72 9.26
CA SER A 22 24.85 45.36 9.58
C SER A 22 26.36 45.32 9.84
N THR A 23 26.76 45.18 11.10
CA THR A 23 28.14 44.83 11.47
C THR A 23 28.41 43.38 11.10
N ALA A 24 29.13 43.17 10.00
CA ALA A 24 29.76 41.90 9.67
C ALA A 24 30.92 41.65 10.66
N VAL A 25 30.79 40.60 11.47
CA VAL A 25 31.91 40.08 12.25
C VAL A 25 32.78 39.26 11.31
N LEU A 26 33.93 39.83 10.94
CA LEU A 26 35.04 39.16 10.27
C LEU A 26 35.68 38.17 11.25
N PHE A 27 35.40 36.88 11.09
CA PHE A 27 36.27 35.84 11.64
C PHE A 27 37.43 35.60 10.68
N SER A 28 38.64 35.84 11.19
CA SER A 28 39.93 35.52 10.59
C SER A 28 39.97 34.07 10.10
N GLN A 29 40.14 33.87 8.79
CA GLN A 29 40.45 32.58 8.19
C GLN A 29 41.93 32.26 8.45
N ALA A 30 42.20 31.36 9.40
CA ALA A 30 43.44 30.63 9.41
C ALA A 30 43.43 29.62 8.25
N THR A 31 44.29 29.83 7.26
CA THR A 31 44.54 28.92 6.16
C THR A 31 45.20 27.64 6.67
N ASN A 32 44.39 26.65 7.07
CA ASN A 32 44.84 25.26 7.10
C ASN A 32 44.66 24.69 5.70
N GLN A 33 45.78 24.36 5.05
CA GLN A 33 45.77 23.47 3.89
C GLN A 33 44.98 22.20 4.25
N PRO A 34 44.04 21.73 3.43
CA PRO A 34 43.45 20.43 3.65
C PRO A 34 44.52 19.40 3.28
N THR A 35 45.13 18.79 4.29
CA THR A 35 45.62 17.42 4.15
C THR A 35 44.42 16.60 3.69
N ALA A 36 44.55 15.95 2.53
CA ALA A 36 43.53 15.07 1.98
C ALA A 36 43.28 13.91 2.95
N SER A 37 42.36 14.10 3.90
CA SER A 37 41.78 13.00 4.65
C SER A 37 40.82 12.29 3.69
N HIS A 38 41.16 11.06 3.29
CA HIS A 38 40.25 10.19 2.56
C HIS A 38 38.90 10.16 3.27
N ALA A 39 37.89 10.82 2.71
CA ALA A 39 36.53 10.72 3.22
C ALA A 39 36.10 9.26 3.04
N SER A 40 35.97 8.53 4.15
CA SER A 40 35.52 7.14 4.14
C SER A 40 34.13 7.06 3.53
N SER A 41 33.90 6.08 2.66
CA SER A 41 32.58 5.82 2.06
C SER A 41 31.45 5.83 3.08
N GLN A 42 30.28 6.38 2.71
CA GLN A 42 29.06 6.27 3.51
C GLN A 42 28.57 4.83 3.63
N PHE A 43 29.04 3.92 2.76
CA PHE A 43 28.65 2.53 2.72
C PHE A 43 29.57 1.65 3.56
N GLN A 44 28.94 0.87 4.42
CA GLN A 44 29.57 -0.28 5.06
C GLN A 44 29.12 -1.54 4.32
N ILE A 45 30.02 -2.17 3.57
CA ILE A 45 29.69 -3.37 2.80
C ILE A 45 30.52 -4.58 3.22
N LYS A 46 29.95 -5.77 3.03
CA LYS A 46 30.70 -7.03 2.98
C LYS A 46 30.43 -7.71 1.64
N LEU A 47 31.49 -8.23 1.04
CA LEU A 47 31.42 -8.94 -0.23
C LEU A 47 31.78 -10.40 -0.03
N ASP A 48 31.16 -11.26 -0.82
CA ASP A 48 31.46 -12.68 -0.91
C ASP A 48 31.26 -13.15 -2.35
N ALA A 49 32.28 -13.80 -2.93
CA ALA A 49 32.31 -14.25 -4.32
C ALA A 49 31.69 -13.22 -5.30
N GLY A 50 32.17 -11.96 -5.24
CA GLY A 50 31.76 -10.89 -6.15
C GLY A 50 30.40 -10.23 -5.90
N ALA A 51 29.63 -10.67 -4.90
CA ALA A 51 28.33 -10.11 -4.54
C ALA A 51 28.34 -9.46 -3.15
N ILE A 52 27.50 -8.44 -2.94
CA ILE A 52 27.29 -7.78 -1.65
C ILE A 52 26.38 -8.67 -0.79
N VAL A 53 26.88 -9.10 0.37
CA VAL A 53 26.14 -9.94 1.34
C VAL A 53 25.76 -9.19 2.61
N SER A 54 26.23 -7.96 2.75
CA SER A 54 25.83 -7.01 3.79
C SER A 54 25.99 -5.60 3.25
N LEU A 55 24.98 -4.75 3.45
CA LEU A 55 24.98 -3.35 3.04
C LEU A 55 24.32 -2.52 4.14
N ARG A 56 25.11 -1.65 4.77
CA ARG A 56 24.66 -0.70 5.80
C ARG A 56 25.22 0.68 5.52
N GLN A 57 24.74 1.66 6.27
CA GLN A 57 25.32 3.01 6.29
C GLN A 57 26.28 3.12 7.49
N MET A 58 27.48 3.69 7.29
CA MET A 58 28.62 3.69 8.24
C MET A 58 28.36 4.36 9.61
N HIS A 59 27.32 5.17 9.71
CA HIS A 59 26.93 5.98 10.88
C HIS A 59 25.44 5.89 11.23
N ASP A 60 24.75 4.87 10.72
CA ASP A 60 23.36 4.65 11.05
C ASP A 60 23.26 4.08 12.46
N HIS A 61 22.70 4.85 13.38
CA HIS A 61 22.53 4.46 14.78
C HIS A 61 21.76 3.14 14.93
N ASN A 62 20.87 2.82 14.01
CA ASN A 62 20.08 1.58 14.03
C ASN A 62 20.83 0.37 13.45
N GLY A 63 22.01 0.58 12.82
CA GLY A 63 22.79 -0.48 12.20
C GLY A 63 22.00 -1.25 11.13
N THR A 64 21.17 -0.54 10.35
CA THR A 64 20.19 -1.12 9.43
C THR A 64 20.87 -1.98 8.38
N GLU A 65 20.53 -3.26 8.36
CA GLU A 65 20.95 -4.19 7.33
C GLU A 65 19.94 -4.21 6.20
N PHE A 66 20.34 -3.72 5.02
CA PHE A 66 19.47 -3.62 3.85
C PHE A 66 19.45 -4.89 2.99
N VAL A 67 20.46 -5.76 3.11
CA VAL A 67 20.52 -7.04 2.39
C VAL A 67 20.04 -8.17 3.29
N ALA A 68 19.09 -8.97 2.81
CA ALA A 68 18.55 -10.09 3.57
C ALA A 68 19.66 -11.08 3.98
N GLN A 69 19.59 -11.57 5.22
CA GLN A 69 20.59 -12.48 5.77
C GLN A 69 20.75 -13.74 4.90
N GLY A 70 22.00 -14.11 4.60
CA GLY A 70 22.32 -15.29 3.78
C GLY A 70 22.01 -15.11 2.30
N ARG A 71 21.77 -13.88 1.83
CA ARG A 71 21.50 -13.56 0.43
C ARG A 71 22.58 -12.69 -0.18
N ARG A 72 22.57 -12.64 -1.52
CA ARG A 72 23.61 -12.05 -2.36
C ARG A 72 22.98 -10.99 -3.26
N LEU A 73 23.38 -9.74 -3.10
CA LEU A 73 23.05 -8.62 -3.99
C LEU A 73 24.16 -8.49 -5.03
N GLY A 74 23.81 -8.47 -6.31
CA GLY A 74 24.79 -8.47 -7.39
C GLY A 74 24.80 -9.75 -8.22
N ASP A 75 23.82 -10.62 -8.07
CA ASP A 75 23.63 -11.76 -8.97
C ASP A 75 22.78 -11.38 -10.19
N ALA A 76 22.84 -12.19 -11.24
CA ALA A 76 22.02 -12.07 -12.44
C ALA A 76 21.45 -13.42 -12.86
N PHE A 77 20.22 -13.37 -13.37
CA PHE A 77 19.56 -14.46 -14.06
C PHE A 77 19.49 -14.15 -15.55
N ILE A 78 19.99 -15.06 -16.39
CA ILE A 78 20.02 -14.90 -17.84
C ILE A 78 19.31 -16.09 -18.47
N LYS A 79 18.36 -15.81 -19.36
CA LYS A 79 17.79 -16.81 -20.28
C LYS A 79 18.21 -16.47 -21.70
N TYR A 80 18.91 -17.39 -22.36
CA TYR A 80 19.53 -17.12 -23.67
C TYR A 80 19.43 -18.32 -24.62
N ARG A 81 19.64 -18.10 -25.91
CA ARG A 81 19.73 -19.16 -26.93
C ARG A 81 20.64 -18.74 -28.09
N GLN A 82 21.16 -19.72 -28.82
CA GLN A 82 21.86 -19.53 -30.10
C GLN A 82 20.92 -19.91 -31.25
N GLY A 83 20.76 -19.01 -32.23
CA GLY A 83 19.85 -19.22 -33.36
C GLY A 83 18.41 -19.54 -32.93
N LYS A 84 17.85 -20.63 -33.44
CA LYS A 84 16.50 -21.13 -33.09
C LYS A 84 16.52 -22.30 -32.09
N GLY A 85 17.64 -22.51 -31.39
CA GLY A 85 17.76 -23.56 -30.38
C GLY A 85 16.89 -23.32 -29.14
N ASP A 86 16.90 -24.29 -28.24
CA ASP A 86 16.18 -24.21 -26.98
C ASP A 86 16.75 -23.14 -26.04
N TRP A 87 15.87 -22.58 -25.19
CA TRP A 87 16.29 -21.63 -24.16
C TRP A 87 17.15 -22.31 -23.09
N GLN A 88 18.34 -21.75 -22.87
CA GLN A 88 19.22 -22.07 -21.75
C GLN A 88 19.03 -21.03 -20.64
N SER A 89 19.19 -21.42 -19.39
CA SER A 89 19.08 -20.53 -18.23
C SER A 89 20.31 -20.64 -17.35
N VAL A 90 20.79 -19.50 -16.84
CA VAL A 90 21.90 -19.44 -15.91
C VAL A 90 21.59 -18.45 -14.79
N ASN A 91 22.01 -18.80 -13.57
CA ASN A 91 21.95 -17.95 -12.40
C ASN A 91 23.37 -17.82 -11.83
N THR A 92 23.92 -16.61 -11.73
CA THR A 92 25.28 -16.43 -11.22
C THR A 92 25.43 -16.84 -9.76
N ALA A 93 24.34 -16.87 -8.99
CA ALA A 93 24.36 -17.35 -7.61
C ALA A 93 24.82 -18.81 -7.52
N THR A 94 24.52 -19.63 -8.54
CA THR A 94 24.96 -21.04 -8.61
C THR A 94 26.34 -21.21 -9.26
N LEU A 95 26.95 -20.11 -9.70
CA LEU A 95 28.29 -20.06 -10.29
C LEU A 95 29.30 -19.36 -9.37
N ALA A 96 28.96 -19.13 -8.10
CA ALA A 96 29.81 -18.45 -7.15
C ALA A 96 31.20 -19.11 -7.02
N ASP A 97 31.27 -20.44 -7.05
CA ASP A 97 32.54 -21.19 -6.96
C ASP A 97 33.31 -21.25 -8.29
N ALA A 98 32.66 -20.92 -9.41
CA ALA A 98 33.22 -20.98 -10.76
C ALA A 98 33.59 -19.59 -11.33
N GLY A 99 33.24 -18.51 -10.63
CA GLY A 99 33.55 -17.15 -11.03
C GLY A 99 35.00 -16.75 -10.73
N THR A 100 35.52 -15.77 -11.46
CA THR A 100 36.79 -15.11 -11.12
C THR A 100 36.52 -13.76 -10.46
N PHE A 101 37.09 -13.54 -9.28
CA PHE A 101 36.86 -12.35 -8.48
C PHE A 101 38.15 -11.59 -8.21
N SER A 102 38.11 -10.27 -8.31
CA SER A 102 39.24 -9.41 -7.99
C SER A 102 38.77 -8.12 -7.32
N SER A 103 39.65 -7.53 -6.52
CA SER A 103 39.42 -6.22 -5.91
C SER A 103 40.62 -5.31 -6.19
N SER A 104 40.39 -4.00 -6.34
CA SER A 104 41.47 -3.02 -6.41
C SER A 104 42.24 -2.96 -5.09
N THR A 105 43.48 -2.52 -5.13
CA THR A 105 44.35 -2.41 -3.94
C THR A 105 43.77 -1.47 -2.88
N ASP A 106 43.04 -0.44 -3.29
CA ASP A 106 42.36 0.51 -2.40
C ASP A 106 40.97 0.04 -1.92
N GLY A 107 40.51 -1.14 -2.37
CA GLY A 107 39.21 -1.71 -2.00
C GLY A 107 38.00 -0.94 -2.53
N THR A 108 38.17 -0.02 -3.47
CA THR A 108 37.05 0.76 -4.05
C THR A 108 36.41 0.07 -5.25
N GLU A 109 37.06 -0.92 -5.85
CA GLU A 109 36.53 -1.64 -7.00
C GLU A 109 36.55 -3.13 -6.77
N HIS A 110 35.44 -3.78 -7.10
CA HIS A 110 35.27 -5.22 -7.00
C HIS A 110 34.69 -5.74 -8.30
N ASN A 111 35.36 -6.73 -8.89
CA ASN A 111 35.00 -7.31 -10.18
C ASN A 111 34.69 -8.79 -10.02
N ALA A 112 33.65 -9.23 -10.71
CA ALA A 112 33.27 -10.63 -10.86
C ALA A 112 33.16 -10.95 -12.36
N THR A 113 33.81 -12.01 -12.82
CA THR A 113 33.69 -12.49 -14.20
C THR A 113 33.19 -13.92 -14.19
N TYR A 114 32.07 -14.14 -14.88
CA TYR A 114 31.46 -15.45 -15.07
C TYR A 114 31.56 -15.85 -16.53
N GLN A 115 32.18 -17.00 -16.80
CA GLN A 115 32.14 -17.65 -18.10
C GLN A 115 30.97 -18.63 -18.13
N ILE A 116 29.98 -18.36 -18.98
CA ILE A 116 28.79 -19.18 -19.13
C ILE A 116 29.02 -20.11 -20.32
N THR A 117 29.01 -21.42 -20.07
CA THR A 117 29.32 -22.43 -21.10
C THR A 117 28.07 -23.22 -21.49
N ASN A 118 28.08 -23.79 -22.69
CA ASN A 118 27.08 -24.77 -23.14
C ASN A 118 27.54 -26.22 -22.89
N GLY A 119 28.46 -26.44 -21.94
CA GLY A 119 29.07 -27.73 -21.65
C GLY A 119 30.29 -28.09 -22.53
N GLN A 120 30.53 -27.36 -23.63
CA GLN A 120 31.69 -27.58 -24.51
C GLN A 120 32.57 -26.32 -24.65
N SER A 121 31.94 -25.14 -24.76
CA SER A 121 32.63 -23.87 -24.99
C SER A 121 31.94 -22.70 -24.30
N ALA A 122 32.69 -21.61 -24.07
CA ALA A 122 32.13 -20.39 -23.53
C ALA A 122 31.16 -19.75 -24.54
N THR A 123 29.91 -19.56 -24.14
CA THR A 123 28.87 -18.94 -24.96
C THR A 123 28.69 -17.47 -24.60
N LEU A 124 28.70 -17.13 -23.32
CA LEU A 124 28.61 -15.77 -22.81
C LEU A 124 29.70 -15.51 -21.77
N ILE A 125 30.14 -14.26 -21.70
CA ILE A 125 30.96 -13.75 -20.60
C ILE A 125 30.16 -12.63 -19.95
N LEU A 126 29.93 -12.75 -18.65
CA LEU A 126 29.30 -11.71 -17.85
C LEU A 126 30.32 -11.15 -16.87
N GLN A 127 30.59 -9.85 -16.99
CA GLN A 127 31.42 -9.11 -16.07
C GLN A 127 30.54 -8.21 -15.23
N MET A 128 30.69 -8.28 -13.92
CA MET A 128 30.04 -7.38 -12.98
C MET A 128 31.09 -6.59 -12.21
N ARG A 129 30.81 -5.31 -11.99
CA ARG A 129 31.69 -4.42 -11.24
C ARG A 129 30.89 -3.59 -10.24
N PHE A 130 31.34 -3.59 -9.00
CA PHE A 130 30.97 -2.59 -8.00
C PHE A 130 32.10 -1.58 -7.87
N ASN A 131 31.80 -0.29 -8.05
CA ASN A 131 32.69 0.82 -7.74
C ASN A 131 32.09 1.59 -6.56
N ILE A 132 32.77 1.56 -5.42
CA ILE A 132 32.37 2.14 -4.15
C ILE A 132 32.95 3.55 -4.06
N GLN A 133 32.07 4.54 -4.10
CA GLN A 133 32.40 5.95 -3.98
C GLN A 133 31.95 6.47 -2.61
N GLU A 134 32.31 7.72 -2.29
CA GLU A 134 31.92 8.35 -1.03
C GLU A 134 30.39 8.27 -0.79
N ARG A 135 29.60 8.58 -1.83
CA ARG A 135 28.14 8.75 -1.74
C ARG A 135 27.35 7.85 -2.70
N ALA A 136 28.03 6.94 -3.39
CA ALA A 136 27.36 6.02 -4.32
C ALA A 136 28.06 4.66 -4.40
N ILE A 137 27.28 3.62 -4.68
CA ILE A 137 27.80 2.37 -5.26
C ILE A 137 27.35 2.32 -6.71
N LEU A 138 28.30 2.33 -7.64
CA LEU A 138 28.01 2.10 -9.05
C LEU A 138 28.14 0.61 -9.34
N TRP A 139 27.05 0.00 -9.78
CA TRP A 139 27.00 -1.40 -10.18
C TRP A 139 26.86 -1.49 -11.69
N THR A 140 27.85 -2.08 -12.37
CA THR A 140 27.85 -2.26 -13.83
C THR A 140 27.82 -3.73 -14.19
N LEU A 141 27.05 -4.09 -15.22
CA LEU A 141 27.04 -5.40 -15.87
C LEU A 141 27.50 -5.21 -17.32
N ASN A 142 28.46 -6.00 -17.79
CA ASN A 142 28.85 -6.10 -19.19
C ASN A 142 28.64 -7.54 -19.63
N LEU A 143 27.73 -7.74 -20.58
CA LEU A 143 27.42 -9.05 -21.14
C LEU A 143 28.00 -9.12 -22.54
N LYS A 144 28.84 -10.12 -22.79
CA LYS A 144 29.55 -10.31 -24.05
C LYS A 144 29.30 -11.70 -24.63
N ASN A 145 29.13 -11.77 -25.94
CA ASN A 145 29.11 -13.01 -26.69
C ASN A 145 30.53 -13.56 -26.85
N ALA A 146 30.73 -14.80 -26.41
CA ALA A 146 32.00 -15.52 -26.52
C ALA A 146 32.01 -16.54 -27.67
N SER A 147 30.89 -16.68 -28.39
CA SER A 147 30.72 -17.63 -29.48
C SER A 147 30.77 -16.98 -30.87
N ASP A 148 31.00 -17.80 -31.89
CA ASP A 148 31.04 -17.35 -33.30
C ASP A 148 29.64 -17.24 -33.93
N GLN A 149 28.58 -17.40 -33.14
CA GLN A 149 27.17 -17.29 -33.58
C GLN A 149 26.46 -16.18 -32.80
N PRO A 150 25.44 -15.52 -33.37
CA PRO A 150 24.62 -14.59 -32.60
C PRO A 150 23.96 -15.27 -31.40
N VAL A 151 23.93 -14.59 -30.27
CA VAL A 151 23.25 -15.05 -29.05
C VAL A 151 22.09 -14.13 -28.73
N GLU A 152 20.88 -14.68 -28.62
CA GLU A 152 19.71 -13.96 -28.15
C GLU A 152 19.57 -14.11 -26.64
N ILE A 153 19.43 -12.98 -25.94
CA ILE A 153 19.12 -12.88 -24.53
C ILE A 153 17.62 -12.58 -24.41
N GLY A 154 16.85 -13.59 -24.03
CA GLY A 154 15.41 -13.47 -23.80
C GLY A 154 15.10 -12.79 -22.48
N ASP A 155 15.80 -13.18 -21.41
CA ASP A 155 15.67 -12.56 -20.10
C ASP A 155 17.04 -12.15 -19.55
N LEU A 156 17.11 -10.95 -18.98
CA LEU A 156 18.22 -10.48 -18.15
C LEU A 156 17.62 -9.82 -16.91
N ALA A 157 17.65 -10.54 -15.79
CA ALA A 157 17.08 -10.10 -14.53
C ALA A 157 18.12 -9.99 -13.42
N VAL A 158 17.90 -9.05 -12.51
CA VAL A 158 18.72 -8.86 -11.31
C VAL A 158 17.87 -9.07 -10.05
N PRO A 159 18.15 -10.11 -9.26
CA PRO A 159 17.51 -10.32 -7.96
C PRO A 159 17.91 -9.24 -6.94
N LEU A 160 16.94 -8.77 -6.16
CA LEU A 160 17.12 -7.76 -5.12
C LEU A 160 16.72 -8.34 -3.75
N PRO A 161 17.69 -8.85 -2.96
CA PRO A 161 17.42 -9.47 -1.67
C PRO A 161 17.21 -8.42 -0.58
N VAL A 162 16.04 -7.76 -0.59
CA VAL A 162 15.70 -6.76 0.42
C VAL A 162 15.50 -7.43 1.78
N SER A 163 16.23 -6.95 2.79
CA SER A 163 16.03 -7.35 4.18
C SER A 163 14.63 -6.99 4.66
N ARG A 164 14.07 -7.76 5.59
CA ARG A 164 12.82 -7.43 6.29
C ARG A 164 13.05 -6.78 7.66
N GLY A 165 14.29 -6.58 8.09
CA GLY A 165 14.60 -6.14 9.46
C GLY A 165 14.41 -7.26 10.50
N GLY A 166 14.81 -7.00 11.75
CA GLY A 166 14.94 -8.02 12.80
C GLY A 166 13.66 -8.81 13.13
N GLY A 167 13.78 -10.15 13.14
CA GLY A 167 12.98 -11.05 13.97
C GLY A 167 11.60 -11.49 13.48
N GLN A 168 11.16 -11.17 12.26
CA GLN A 168 9.85 -11.64 11.78
C GLN A 168 9.90 -13.10 11.31
N ARG A 169 9.27 -14.00 12.07
CA ARG A 169 8.74 -15.26 11.52
C ARG A 169 7.41 -14.94 10.85
N GLY A 170 7.38 -14.97 9.52
CA GLY A 170 6.16 -14.76 8.75
C GLY A 170 5.10 -15.82 9.04
N GLY A 171 3.95 -15.41 9.55
CA GLY A 171 2.78 -16.26 9.81
C GLY A 171 1.70 -15.51 10.59
N ALA A 172 0.43 -15.91 10.43
CA ALA A 172 -0.64 -15.51 11.33
C ALA A 172 -0.27 -15.94 12.76
N GLY A 173 -0.23 -14.99 13.71
CA GLY A 173 0.21 -15.25 15.08
C GLY A 173 1.72 -15.12 15.35
N GLY A 174 2.54 -14.65 14.41
CA GLY A 174 3.94 -14.34 14.67
C GLY A 174 4.10 -13.13 15.60
N GLN A 175 4.61 -13.31 16.82
CA GLN A 175 5.04 -12.19 17.66
C GLN A 175 6.23 -11.48 17.01
N ARG A 176 6.20 -10.14 16.97
CA ARG A 176 7.35 -9.32 16.60
C ARG A 176 8.43 -9.50 17.67
N GLY A 177 9.42 -10.35 17.38
CA GLY A 177 10.59 -10.55 18.23
C GLY A 177 11.58 -9.40 18.09
N GLY A 178 11.27 -8.25 18.69
CA GLY A 178 12.20 -7.12 18.83
C GLY A 178 11.66 -5.76 18.37
N ARG A 179 12.18 -4.69 18.99
CA ARG A 179 11.91 -3.27 18.67
C ARG A 179 12.54 -2.80 17.35
N SER A 180 13.16 -3.69 16.56
CA SER A 180 13.84 -3.27 15.34
C SER A 180 12.81 -2.91 14.25
N PRO A 181 13.02 -1.80 13.53
CA PRO A 181 12.14 -1.41 12.44
C PRO A 181 12.17 -2.46 11.31
N VAL A 182 11.01 -2.65 10.68
CA VAL A 182 10.89 -3.48 9.47
C VAL A 182 11.31 -2.63 8.27
N ILE A 183 11.91 -3.25 7.26
CA ILE A 183 12.25 -2.57 6.01
C ILE A 183 11.19 -2.90 4.95
N LEU A 184 10.64 -1.87 4.33
CA LEU A 184 9.67 -1.99 3.24
C LEU A 184 10.29 -1.49 1.93
N LYS A 185 10.03 -2.22 0.84
CA LYS A 185 10.46 -1.86 -0.51
C LYS A 185 9.37 -1.07 -1.22
N HIS A 186 9.73 0.12 -1.67
CA HIS A 186 9.00 0.89 -2.67
C HIS A 186 9.65 0.70 -4.04
N SER A 187 8.84 0.50 -5.08
CA SER A 187 9.36 0.16 -6.41
C SER A 187 8.46 0.61 -7.53
N PHE A 188 9.06 1.25 -8.52
CA PHE A 188 8.41 1.63 -9.75
C PHE A 188 9.22 1.14 -10.95
N ILE A 189 8.64 0.21 -11.72
CA ILE A 189 9.26 -0.39 -12.91
C ILE A 189 8.54 0.17 -14.13
N SER A 190 9.21 1.05 -14.86
CA SER A 190 8.64 1.82 -15.97
C SER A 190 9.70 2.33 -16.94
N GLY A 191 10.30 1.40 -17.68
CA GLY A 191 11.33 1.70 -18.67
C GLY A 191 12.52 2.42 -18.04
N HIS A 192 12.91 3.54 -18.66
CA HIS A 192 14.03 4.37 -18.19
C HIS A 192 13.65 5.22 -16.98
N GLY A 193 12.36 5.40 -16.66
CA GLY A 193 11.90 6.11 -15.46
C GLY A 193 11.91 5.26 -14.18
N SER A 194 12.38 4.01 -14.25
CA SER A 194 12.33 3.08 -13.12
C SER A 194 13.22 3.51 -11.96
N PHE A 195 12.77 3.22 -10.73
CA PHE A 195 13.54 3.39 -9.50
C PHE A 195 12.97 2.53 -8.37
N LEU A 196 13.77 2.31 -7.33
CA LEU A 196 13.36 1.62 -6.11
C LEU A 196 13.98 2.31 -4.92
N PHE A 197 13.33 2.27 -3.76
CA PHE A 197 13.95 2.66 -2.50
C PHE A 197 13.44 1.79 -1.35
N TRP A 198 14.30 1.58 -0.36
CA TRP A 198 14.00 0.79 0.82
C TRP A 198 14.11 1.68 2.05
N MET A 199 13.07 1.66 2.88
CA MET A 199 12.99 2.50 4.07
C MET A 199 12.50 1.71 5.26
N ARG A 200 12.76 2.24 6.46
CA ARG A 200 12.38 1.64 7.73
C ARG A 200 10.97 2.03 8.14
N SER A 201 10.33 1.19 8.97
CA SER A 201 8.98 1.43 9.49
C SER A 201 8.89 2.61 10.46
N ASP A 202 10.01 3.12 10.96
CA ASP A 202 10.08 4.40 11.70
C ASP A 202 10.17 5.62 10.77
N SER A 203 10.22 5.39 9.44
CA SER A 203 10.44 6.38 8.38
C SER A 203 11.67 7.28 8.55
N ALA A 204 12.58 6.92 9.45
CA ALA A 204 13.79 7.69 9.67
C ALA A 204 14.85 7.35 8.61
N ALA A 205 15.64 8.36 8.24
CA ALA A 205 16.78 8.25 7.34
C ALA A 205 17.79 7.17 7.80
N PRO A 206 18.52 6.54 6.86
CA PRO A 206 18.50 6.78 5.42
C PRO A 206 17.57 5.83 4.66
N PHE A 207 17.12 6.26 3.48
CA PHE A 207 16.47 5.43 2.48
C PHE A 207 17.53 4.96 1.49
N LEU A 208 17.68 3.64 1.31
CA LEU A 208 18.56 3.09 0.29
C LEU A 208 17.85 3.12 -1.07
N THR A 209 18.33 3.96 -1.98
CA THR A 209 17.72 4.18 -3.30
C THR A 209 18.54 3.51 -4.40
N LEU A 210 17.86 2.82 -5.32
CA LEU A 210 18.42 2.15 -6.50
C LEU A 210 17.87 2.79 -7.78
N ILE A 211 18.78 3.29 -8.62
CA ILE A 211 18.43 3.98 -9.88
C ILE A 211 19.18 3.29 -11.03
N PRO A 212 18.49 2.76 -12.07
CA PRO A 212 19.14 2.36 -13.32
C PRO A 212 19.75 3.59 -13.99
N THR A 213 21.01 3.55 -14.42
CA THR A 213 21.70 4.69 -15.04
C THR A 213 22.07 4.38 -16.49
N LYS A 214 22.69 5.36 -17.16
CA LYS A 214 23.03 5.28 -18.60
C LYS A 214 21.77 4.99 -19.43
N ASN A 215 21.82 4.00 -20.32
CA ASN A 215 20.70 3.56 -21.14
C ASN A 215 19.97 2.34 -20.53
N THR A 216 20.19 2.04 -19.25
CA THR A 216 19.54 0.90 -18.58
C THR A 216 18.08 1.25 -18.30
N LYS A 217 17.19 0.37 -18.75
CA LYS A 217 15.75 0.39 -18.44
C LYS A 217 15.39 -0.85 -17.63
N LEU A 218 14.29 -0.77 -16.88
CA LEU A 218 13.62 -1.95 -16.31
C LEU A 218 12.21 -2.02 -16.88
N GLU A 219 11.77 -3.19 -17.32
CA GLU A 219 10.52 -3.35 -18.08
C GLU A 219 9.57 -4.40 -17.53
N TYR A 220 10.03 -5.19 -16.55
CA TYR A 220 9.27 -6.27 -15.94
C TYR A 220 9.84 -6.60 -14.55
N TRP A 221 9.02 -7.21 -13.70
CA TRP A 221 9.45 -7.78 -12.43
C TRP A 221 8.62 -9.00 -12.07
N ASP A 222 9.19 -9.88 -11.25
CA ASP A 222 8.46 -10.95 -10.59
C ASP A 222 8.99 -11.17 -9.17
N ASN A 223 8.27 -11.99 -8.41
CA ASN A 223 8.68 -12.45 -7.09
C ASN A 223 8.60 -13.97 -7.00
N GLN A 224 9.03 -14.68 -8.05
CA GLN A 224 8.84 -16.13 -8.13
C GLN A 224 9.65 -16.90 -7.08
N GLY A 225 8.95 -17.80 -6.38
CA GLY A 225 9.50 -18.74 -5.40
C GLY A 225 9.84 -18.16 -4.03
N GLY A 226 9.73 -16.85 -3.83
CA GLY A 226 10.17 -16.15 -2.62
C GLY A 226 11.65 -16.42 -2.30
N PHE A 227 12.23 -15.74 -1.31
CA PHE A 227 13.55 -16.14 -0.84
C PHE A 227 13.45 -17.40 0.05
N ASP A 228 12.45 -17.46 0.93
CA ASP A 228 12.27 -18.55 1.90
C ASP A 228 11.89 -19.90 1.28
N GLY A 229 11.38 -19.91 0.04
CA GLY A 229 11.07 -21.11 -0.74
C GLY A 229 12.21 -21.59 -1.65
N GLY A 230 13.42 -21.03 -1.50
CA GLY A 230 14.56 -21.34 -2.38
C GLY A 230 14.47 -20.72 -3.78
N GLY A 231 13.53 -19.80 -4.00
CA GLY A 231 13.35 -19.07 -5.25
C GLY A 231 14.32 -17.88 -5.42
N ARG A 232 14.17 -17.17 -6.54
CA ARG A 232 14.98 -15.98 -6.87
C ARG A 232 14.55 -14.74 -6.06
N GLY A 233 13.38 -14.78 -5.43
CA GLY A 233 12.76 -13.64 -4.77
C GLY A 233 12.48 -12.48 -5.73
N TYR A 234 12.32 -11.27 -5.19
CA TYR A 234 11.97 -10.09 -5.99
C TYR A 234 13.08 -9.76 -6.99
N SER A 235 12.76 -9.84 -8.28
CA SER A 235 13.71 -9.67 -9.38
C SER A 235 13.18 -8.65 -10.38
N VAL A 236 14.05 -7.73 -10.82
CA VAL A 236 13.72 -6.72 -11.84
C VAL A 236 14.45 -7.04 -13.14
N TYR A 237 13.80 -6.83 -14.27
CA TYR A 237 14.27 -7.28 -15.58
C TYR A 237 14.64 -6.10 -16.45
N ILE A 238 15.84 -6.17 -17.03
CA ILE A 238 16.32 -5.28 -18.10
C ILE A 238 15.73 -5.71 -19.45
N HIS A 239 15.73 -7.03 -19.67
CA HIS A 239 15.09 -7.71 -20.80
C HIS A 239 14.22 -8.84 -20.27
N SER A 240 13.03 -9.01 -20.81
CA SER A 240 12.06 -9.99 -20.30
C SER A 240 11.20 -10.65 -21.39
N ALA A 241 11.70 -10.79 -22.61
CA ALA A 241 10.94 -11.38 -23.72
C ALA A 241 10.44 -12.79 -23.40
N ALA A 242 11.27 -13.64 -22.80
CA ALA A 242 10.89 -15.02 -22.50
C ALA A 242 9.95 -15.10 -21.27
N ALA A 243 10.25 -14.38 -20.20
CA ALA A 243 9.40 -14.28 -19.01
C ALA A 243 8.02 -13.66 -19.33
N GLY A 244 8.00 -12.61 -20.15
CA GLY A 244 6.78 -11.94 -20.62
C GLY A 244 5.94 -12.83 -21.53
N THR A 245 6.58 -13.64 -22.39
CA THR A 245 5.87 -14.66 -23.20
C THR A 245 5.18 -15.67 -22.29
N THR A 246 5.90 -16.23 -21.31
CA THR A 246 5.32 -17.14 -20.32
C THR A 246 4.21 -16.49 -19.50
N ALA A 247 4.33 -15.21 -19.16
CA ALA A 247 3.30 -14.48 -18.41
C ALA A 247 2.01 -14.38 -19.22
N LYS A 248 2.14 -13.99 -20.49
CA LYS A 248 1.02 -13.91 -21.42
C LYS A 248 0.34 -15.27 -21.63
N GLU A 249 1.11 -16.34 -21.80
CA GLU A 249 0.59 -17.71 -21.93
C GLU A 249 -0.21 -18.16 -20.69
N ARG A 250 0.13 -17.61 -19.51
CA ARG A 250 -0.57 -17.86 -18.23
C ARG A 250 -1.67 -16.83 -17.93
N GLY A 251 -2.04 -15.99 -18.89
CA GLY A 251 -3.16 -15.05 -18.79
C GLY A 251 -2.80 -13.64 -18.29
N THR A 252 -1.54 -13.38 -17.92
CA THR A 252 -1.12 -12.04 -17.46
C THR A 252 -1.23 -11.00 -18.56
N ASN A 253 -1.89 -9.87 -18.28
CA ASN A 253 -1.89 -8.70 -19.14
C ASN A 253 -0.82 -7.68 -18.70
N TRP A 254 0.45 -7.95 -19.00
CA TRP A 254 1.54 -7.01 -18.72
C TRP A 254 1.46 -5.80 -19.65
N ARG A 255 1.46 -4.58 -19.09
CA ARG A 255 1.14 -3.35 -19.84
C ARG A 255 2.36 -2.71 -20.53
N GLN A 256 3.58 -3.15 -20.23
CA GLN A 256 4.79 -2.59 -20.82
C GLN A 256 5.40 -3.55 -21.85
N PRO A 257 6.15 -3.06 -22.85
CA PRO A 257 6.82 -3.94 -23.80
C PRO A 257 7.83 -4.88 -23.11
N ASN A 258 7.90 -6.13 -23.56
CA ASN A 258 8.95 -7.05 -23.21
C ASN A 258 9.93 -7.17 -24.39
N THR A 259 11.22 -7.08 -24.13
CA THR A 259 12.27 -7.03 -25.14
C THR A 259 13.32 -8.11 -24.94
N SER A 260 13.94 -8.54 -26.03
CA SER A 260 15.18 -9.33 -26.03
C SER A 260 16.34 -8.47 -26.53
N LEU A 261 17.56 -8.95 -26.30
CA LEU A 261 18.79 -8.41 -26.87
C LEU A 261 19.43 -9.49 -27.76
N THR A 262 19.91 -9.13 -28.95
CA THR A 262 20.75 -10.03 -29.76
C THR A 262 22.18 -9.50 -29.78
N LEU A 263 23.12 -10.28 -29.26
CA LEU A 263 24.54 -9.99 -29.33
C LEU A 263 25.14 -10.60 -30.60
N ALA A 264 25.89 -9.80 -31.35
CA ALA A 264 26.59 -10.24 -32.55
C ALA A 264 27.67 -11.30 -32.20
N PRO A 265 28.14 -12.12 -33.17
CA PRO A 265 29.27 -13.02 -32.97
C PRO A 265 30.48 -12.32 -32.38
N LYS A 266 31.27 -13.07 -31.59
CA LYS A 266 32.48 -12.58 -30.93
C LYS A 266 33.37 -11.78 -31.88
N GLY A 267 33.78 -10.59 -31.45
CA GLY A 267 34.67 -9.70 -32.19
C GLY A 267 33.98 -8.84 -33.26
N GLN A 268 32.68 -9.00 -33.47
CA GLN A 268 31.89 -8.13 -34.34
C GLN A 268 31.31 -6.94 -33.57
N HIS A 269 30.95 -5.88 -34.28
CA HIS A 269 30.26 -4.74 -33.68
C HIS A 269 28.91 -5.17 -33.09
N GLY A 270 28.68 -4.87 -31.80
CA GLY A 270 27.49 -5.30 -31.07
C GLY A 270 27.61 -6.68 -30.41
N ASP A 271 28.82 -7.22 -30.25
CA ASP A 271 29.07 -8.48 -29.52
C ASP A 271 28.95 -8.34 -27.99
N ALA A 272 28.80 -7.11 -27.48
CA ALA A 272 28.63 -6.84 -26.06
C ALA A 272 27.66 -5.68 -25.80
N GLU A 273 27.01 -5.71 -24.63
CA GLU A 273 26.13 -4.66 -24.15
C GLU A 273 26.36 -4.40 -22.64
N SER A 274 26.14 -3.17 -22.21
CA SER A 274 26.44 -2.75 -20.84
C SER A 274 25.29 -2.04 -20.14
N TYR A 275 25.05 -2.46 -18.90
CA TYR A 275 24.03 -1.92 -18.02
C TYR A 275 24.65 -1.38 -16.75
N ALA A 276 23.99 -0.42 -16.12
CA ALA A 276 24.47 0.19 -14.90
C ALA A 276 23.33 0.60 -13.98
N PHE A 277 23.62 0.54 -12.69
CA PHE A 277 22.78 0.97 -11.59
C PHE A 277 23.60 1.81 -10.62
N LYS A 278 22.92 2.67 -9.88
CA LYS A 278 23.49 3.47 -8.79
C LYS A 278 22.68 3.21 -7.52
N PHE A 279 23.37 2.81 -6.46
CA PHE A 279 22.84 2.90 -5.10
C PHE A 279 23.31 4.19 -4.44
N CYS A 280 22.42 4.85 -3.71
CA CYS A 280 22.73 6.00 -2.87
C CYS A 280 21.82 6.02 -1.63
N PHE A 281 22.30 6.63 -0.56
CA PHE A 281 21.45 6.97 0.58
C PHE A 281 20.85 8.37 0.37
N VAL A 282 19.57 8.50 0.69
CA VAL A 282 18.84 9.78 0.76
C VAL A 282 18.05 9.83 2.06
N ASP A 283 17.68 11.02 2.54
CA ASP A 283 17.14 11.15 3.90
C ASP A 283 15.61 10.99 3.97
N ASP A 284 14.91 11.31 2.88
CA ASP A 284 13.45 11.31 2.83
C ASP A 284 12.90 11.17 1.39
N TYR A 285 11.58 11.25 1.23
CA TYR A 285 10.91 11.18 -0.06
C TYR A 285 11.30 12.32 -1.03
N ASP A 286 11.58 13.52 -0.53
CA ASP A 286 12.01 14.64 -1.38
C ASP A 286 13.46 14.45 -1.84
N GLY A 287 14.30 13.83 -1.02
CA GLY A 287 15.62 13.34 -1.39
C GLY A 287 15.55 12.32 -2.52
N VAL A 288 14.62 11.36 -2.46
CA VAL A 288 14.37 10.42 -3.58
C VAL A 288 13.98 11.18 -4.84
N ARG A 289 12.99 12.10 -4.77
CA ARG A 289 12.58 12.91 -5.92
C ARG A 289 13.74 13.69 -6.52
N GLN A 290 14.57 14.31 -5.68
CA GLN A 290 15.68 15.13 -6.11
C GLN A 290 16.76 14.30 -6.81
N VAL A 291 17.14 13.14 -6.26
CA VAL A 291 18.15 12.27 -6.90
C VAL A 291 17.65 11.70 -8.24
N LEU A 292 16.35 11.46 -8.39
CA LEU A 292 15.77 11.10 -9.69
C LEU A 292 16.03 12.20 -10.73
N VAL A 293 15.73 13.45 -10.40
CA VAL A 293 15.97 14.60 -11.29
C VAL A 293 17.45 14.78 -11.60
N ASP A 294 18.33 14.61 -10.59
CA ASP A 294 19.77 14.74 -10.75
C ASP A 294 20.38 13.68 -11.67
N GLU A 295 19.85 12.44 -11.62
CA GLU A 295 20.22 11.34 -12.52
C GLU A 295 19.52 11.41 -13.89
N GLY A 296 18.84 12.52 -14.20
CA GLY A 296 18.16 12.73 -15.47
C GLY A 296 16.91 11.86 -15.65
N LYS A 297 16.33 11.36 -14.55
CA LYS A 297 15.00 10.72 -14.52
C LYS A 297 13.91 11.79 -14.40
N ILE A 298 12.68 11.34 -14.17
CA ILE A 298 11.51 12.19 -14.06
C ILE A 298 10.89 12.00 -12.68
N ASP A 299 10.77 13.09 -11.93
CA ASP A 299 9.89 13.18 -10.77
C ASP A 299 8.48 13.53 -11.26
N VAL A 300 7.50 12.69 -10.93
CA VAL A 300 6.12 12.80 -11.40
C VAL A 300 5.20 13.09 -10.23
N GLN A 301 4.36 14.12 -10.38
CA GLN A 301 3.29 14.42 -9.44
C GLN A 301 1.97 14.47 -10.21
N VAL A 302 0.91 13.90 -9.64
CA VAL A 302 -0.40 13.78 -10.29
C VAL A 302 -1.51 14.22 -9.33
N VAL A 303 -2.50 14.95 -9.82
CA VAL A 303 -3.75 15.30 -9.12
C VAL A 303 -4.96 15.01 -10.02
N PRO A 304 -6.11 14.56 -9.50
CA PRO A 304 -6.32 14.10 -8.12
C PRO A 304 -5.67 12.74 -7.85
N GLY A 305 -5.30 11.98 -8.87
CA GLY A 305 -4.70 10.64 -8.74
C GLY A 305 -4.54 9.98 -10.11
N MET A 306 -4.25 8.68 -10.12
CA MET A 306 -4.08 7.91 -11.36
C MET A 306 -5.24 6.96 -11.67
N THR A 307 -6.16 6.76 -10.72
CA THR A 307 -7.53 6.30 -11.02
C THR A 307 -8.40 7.55 -11.18
N VAL A 308 -9.01 7.75 -12.35
CA VAL A 308 -9.68 9.00 -12.72
C VAL A 308 -11.03 8.70 -13.38
N PRO A 309 -12.16 9.14 -12.80
CA PRO A 309 -13.46 9.05 -13.45
C PRO A 309 -13.50 9.71 -14.83
N ALA A 310 -14.20 9.11 -15.78
CA ALA A 310 -14.28 9.58 -17.17
C ALA A 310 -14.96 10.94 -17.36
N ASN A 311 -15.58 11.50 -16.32
CA ASN A 311 -16.12 12.86 -16.28
C ASN A 311 -15.18 13.87 -15.61
N LEU A 312 -13.97 13.44 -15.21
CA LEU A 312 -12.93 14.26 -14.62
C LEU A 312 -11.66 14.23 -15.49
N PHE A 313 -10.71 15.09 -15.16
CA PHE A 313 -9.38 15.10 -15.73
C PHE A 313 -8.34 14.91 -14.63
N ALA A 314 -7.12 14.51 -15.01
CA ALA A 314 -5.96 14.61 -14.14
C ALA A 314 -5.00 15.67 -14.68
N GLU A 315 -4.32 16.37 -13.77
CA GLU A 315 -3.14 17.17 -14.08
C GLU A 315 -1.91 16.47 -13.54
N PHE A 316 -0.83 16.47 -14.31
CA PHE A 316 0.43 15.90 -13.89
C PHE A 316 1.61 16.77 -14.28
N SER A 317 2.63 16.78 -13.43
CA SER A 317 3.91 17.43 -13.69
C SER A 317 4.99 16.39 -13.95
N LEU A 318 5.88 16.71 -14.88
CA LEU A 318 7.07 15.94 -15.21
C LEU A 318 8.28 16.84 -14.92
N ARG A 319 8.91 16.68 -13.76
CA ARG A 319 10.10 17.43 -13.37
C ARG A 319 11.36 16.66 -13.75
N THR A 320 12.20 17.23 -14.62
CA THR A 320 13.41 16.57 -15.11
C THR A 320 14.41 17.56 -15.71
N LYS A 321 15.71 17.21 -15.70
CA LYS A 321 16.77 17.94 -16.43
C LYS A 321 16.84 17.58 -17.91
N GLN A 322 16.11 16.55 -18.34
CA GLN A 322 16.12 16.07 -19.72
C GLN A 322 15.00 16.72 -20.53
N LYS A 323 15.24 16.97 -21.82
CA LYS A 323 14.20 17.47 -22.72
C LYS A 323 13.07 16.45 -22.85
N ILE A 324 11.84 16.85 -22.56
CA ILE A 324 10.64 16.07 -22.89
C ILE A 324 10.32 16.28 -24.38
N LYS A 325 10.21 15.18 -25.12
CA LYS A 325 9.94 15.19 -26.56
C LYS A 325 8.45 15.09 -26.86
N SER A 326 7.76 14.15 -26.22
CA SER A 326 6.32 13.93 -26.40
C SER A 326 5.74 13.17 -25.21
N VAL A 327 4.42 13.31 -25.04
CA VAL A 327 3.60 12.45 -24.18
C VAL A 327 2.52 11.85 -25.06
N GLU A 328 2.55 10.53 -25.25
CA GLU A 328 1.71 9.82 -26.19
C GLU A 328 0.68 8.96 -25.46
N ALA A 329 -0.58 9.05 -25.86
CA ALA A 329 -1.63 8.18 -25.34
C ALA A 329 -1.68 6.85 -26.10
N GLU A 330 -1.92 5.76 -25.39
CA GLU A 330 -2.23 4.45 -25.99
C GLU A 330 -3.48 4.50 -26.88
N PHE A 331 -4.46 5.34 -26.54
CA PHE A 331 -5.70 5.52 -27.29
C PHE A 331 -5.89 6.99 -27.71
N PRO A 332 -5.16 7.50 -28.71
CA PRO A 332 -5.18 8.94 -29.06
C PRO A 332 -6.57 9.50 -29.41
N LYS A 333 -7.47 8.67 -29.94
CA LYS A 333 -8.86 9.06 -30.27
C LYS A 333 -9.78 9.14 -29.05
N LYS A 334 -9.37 8.57 -27.92
CA LYS A 334 -10.16 8.48 -26.67
C LYS A 334 -9.45 9.14 -25.48
N THR A 335 -8.32 9.79 -25.72
CA THR A 335 -7.53 10.46 -24.69
C THR A 335 -7.12 11.84 -25.19
N LYS A 336 -7.50 12.89 -24.45
CA LYS A 336 -7.09 14.26 -24.74
C LYS A 336 -5.95 14.63 -23.80
N ILE A 337 -4.82 15.06 -24.35
CA ILE A 337 -3.66 15.57 -23.60
C ILE A 337 -3.45 17.03 -24.00
N GLU A 338 -3.27 17.89 -23.01
CA GLU A 338 -3.01 19.31 -23.16
C GLU A 338 -1.75 19.69 -22.36
N SER A 339 -0.82 20.42 -22.98
CA SER A 339 0.29 21.01 -22.22
C SER A 339 -0.17 22.28 -21.55
N LEU A 340 0.12 22.41 -20.26
CA LEU A 340 -0.17 23.60 -19.45
C LEU A 340 1.08 24.50 -19.29
N GLY A 341 2.11 24.27 -20.11
CA GLY A 341 3.39 24.99 -20.04
C GLY A 341 4.39 24.38 -19.06
N ALA A 342 5.34 25.18 -18.60
CA ALA A 342 6.40 24.77 -17.69
C ALA A 342 6.55 25.78 -16.54
N LYS A 343 6.95 25.29 -15.37
CA LYS A 343 7.31 26.08 -14.19
C LYS A 343 8.65 25.59 -13.64
N GLY A 344 9.72 26.35 -13.90
CA GLY A 344 11.09 25.85 -13.67
C GLY A 344 11.34 24.58 -14.48
N ASP A 345 11.91 23.56 -13.85
CA ASP A 345 12.20 22.27 -14.48
C ASP A 345 10.99 21.32 -14.59
N ALA A 346 9.79 21.78 -14.19
CA ALA A 346 8.56 20.99 -14.22
C ALA A 346 7.69 21.35 -15.43
N HIS A 347 7.42 20.37 -16.28
CA HIS A 347 6.47 20.49 -17.40
C HIS A 347 5.09 19.99 -16.98
N LEU A 348 4.05 20.79 -17.19
CA LEU A 348 2.71 20.50 -16.72
C LEU A 348 1.81 20.05 -17.87
N PHE A 349 0.95 19.08 -17.58
CA PHE A 349 0.00 18.51 -18.53
C PHE A 349 -1.35 18.29 -17.87
N LYS A 350 -2.41 18.34 -18.68
CA LYS A 350 -3.76 17.89 -18.35
C LYS A 350 -4.12 16.72 -19.25
N VAL A 351 -4.71 15.68 -18.68
CA VAL A 351 -5.20 14.50 -19.41
C VAL A 351 -6.64 14.18 -19.05
N HIS A 352 -7.42 13.84 -20.07
CA HIS A 352 -8.78 13.35 -19.94
C HIS A 352 -8.94 12.03 -20.69
N PHE A 353 -9.46 11.00 -20.02
CA PHE A 353 -9.66 9.66 -20.58
C PHE A 353 -11.15 9.40 -20.79
N SER A 354 -11.53 8.92 -21.98
CA SER A 354 -12.90 8.50 -22.30
C SER A 354 -13.03 6.98 -22.52
N LYS A 355 -11.91 6.26 -22.56
CA LYS A 355 -11.90 4.80 -22.58
C LYS A 355 -11.83 4.29 -21.15
N LEU A 356 -12.88 3.59 -20.71
CA LEU A 356 -12.91 2.91 -19.41
C LEU A 356 -11.86 1.79 -19.31
N GLY A 357 -11.38 1.54 -18.10
CA GLY A 357 -10.33 0.57 -17.80
C GLY A 357 -8.92 1.16 -17.86
N GLU A 358 -7.93 0.30 -18.07
CA GLU A 358 -6.53 0.72 -18.09
C GLU A 358 -6.19 1.59 -19.31
N ASN A 359 -5.44 2.66 -19.06
CA ASN A 359 -4.93 3.59 -20.06
C ASN A 359 -3.45 3.87 -19.78
N ARG A 360 -2.59 3.74 -20.79
CA ARG A 360 -1.16 4.07 -20.67
C ARG A 360 -0.80 5.37 -21.38
N LEU A 361 0.02 6.20 -20.74
CA LEU A 361 0.75 7.29 -21.39
C LEU A 361 2.23 6.91 -21.52
N THR A 362 2.85 7.23 -22.65
CA THR A 362 4.30 7.06 -22.87
C THR A 362 4.96 8.44 -22.95
N VAL A 363 5.85 8.72 -22.01
CA VAL A 363 6.66 9.93 -21.98
C VAL A 363 7.99 9.63 -22.68
N HIS A 364 8.24 10.30 -23.80
CA HIS A 364 9.51 10.23 -24.51
C HIS A 364 10.38 11.42 -24.11
N TYR A 365 11.62 11.17 -23.68
CA TYR A 365 12.50 12.21 -23.15
C TYR A 365 13.99 11.91 -23.43
N GLY A 366 14.84 12.90 -23.19
CA GLY A 366 16.29 12.77 -23.35
C GLY A 366 16.70 12.46 -24.80
N LYS A 367 17.63 11.51 -24.98
CA LYS A 367 18.06 11.04 -26.30
C LYS A 367 17.09 10.04 -26.88
N ASN A 368 16.79 8.94 -26.17
CA ASN A 368 15.90 7.86 -26.62
C ASN A 368 15.19 7.20 -25.43
N GLN A 369 15.08 7.91 -24.30
CA GLN A 369 14.50 7.37 -23.09
C GLN A 369 12.98 7.44 -23.13
N GLN A 370 12.36 6.48 -22.43
CA GLN A 370 10.91 6.37 -22.30
C GLN A 370 10.53 5.98 -20.87
N MET A 371 9.42 6.53 -20.39
CA MET A 371 8.74 6.18 -19.14
C MET A 371 7.25 5.98 -19.43
N PHE A 372 6.62 5.03 -18.75
CA PHE A 372 5.19 4.75 -18.84
C PHE A 372 4.46 5.23 -17.59
N LEU A 373 3.33 5.90 -17.79
CA LEU A 373 2.39 6.25 -16.72
C LEU A 373 1.11 5.44 -16.95
N GLU A 374 0.76 4.59 -15.99
CA GLU A 374 -0.42 3.72 -16.07
C GLU A 374 -1.56 4.34 -15.25
N PHE A 375 -2.62 4.75 -15.95
CA PHE A 375 -3.85 5.28 -15.38
C PHE A 375 -4.98 4.25 -15.49
N PHE A 376 -6.01 4.41 -14.67
CA PHE A 376 -7.27 3.68 -14.77
C PHE A 376 -8.43 4.66 -14.90
N SER A 377 -9.29 4.49 -15.90
CA SER A 377 -10.48 5.31 -16.06
C SER A 377 -11.74 4.56 -15.63
N THR A 378 -12.51 5.15 -14.72
CA THR A 378 -13.77 4.58 -14.22
C THR A 378 -14.97 5.29 -14.80
N GLU A 379 -16.17 4.73 -14.65
CA GLU A 379 -17.40 5.54 -14.75
C GLU A 379 -17.41 6.63 -13.67
N PRO A 380 -18.27 7.66 -13.79
CA PRO A 380 -18.44 8.68 -12.75
C PRO A 380 -18.73 8.06 -11.37
N LEU A 381 -18.17 8.63 -10.30
CA LEU A 381 -18.28 8.07 -8.94
C LEU A 381 -19.73 7.82 -8.50
N GLU A 382 -20.65 8.72 -8.82
CA GLU A 382 -22.07 8.54 -8.50
C GLU A 382 -22.65 7.28 -9.19
N THR A 383 -22.22 7.00 -10.41
CA THR A 383 -22.62 5.78 -11.15
C THR A 383 -22.04 4.54 -10.48
N LEU A 384 -20.76 4.58 -10.09
CA LEU A 384 -20.11 3.50 -9.34
C LEU A 384 -20.85 3.19 -8.03
N ILE A 385 -21.14 4.21 -7.23
CA ILE A 385 -21.85 4.07 -5.95
C ILE A 385 -23.24 3.45 -6.15
N LYS A 386 -24.01 3.94 -7.14
CA LYS A 386 -25.34 3.39 -7.46
C LYS A 386 -25.26 1.93 -7.92
N LYS A 387 -24.33 1.61 -8.82
CA LYS A 387 -24.14 0.24 -9.31
C LYS A 387 -23.70 -0.70 -8.20
N ARG A 388 -22.81 -0.27 -7.31
CA ARG A 388 -22.38 -1.08 -6.16
C ARG A 388 -23.53 -1.37 -5.20
N GLY A 389 -24.34 -0.36 -4.87
CA GLY A 389 -25.52 -0.51 -4.01
C GLY A 389 -26.49 -1.55 -4.58
N ALA A 390 -26.87 -1.37 -5.85
CA ALA A 390 -27.74 -2.31 -6.57
C ALA A 390 -27.13 -3.72 -6.68
N PHE A 391 -25.81 -3.84 -6.87
CA PHE A 391 -25.11 -5.11 -6.93
C PHE A 391 -25.19 -5.89 -5.61
N LEU A 392 -24.94 -5.21 -4.48
CA LEU A 392 -25.00 -5.85 -3.17
C LEU A 392 -26.43 -6.27 -2.82
N ALA A 393 -27.41 -5.39 -3.07
CA ALA A 393 -28.81 -5.70 -2.79
C ALA A 393 -29.34 -6.91 -3.59
N ARG A 394 -28.89 -7.10 -4.84
CA ARG A 394 -29.25 -8.30 -5.62
C ARG A 394 -28.43 -9.55 -5.26
N SER A 395 -27.26 -9.38 -4.64
CA SER A 395 -26.36 -10.48 -4.25
C SER A 395 -26.73 -11.01 -2.87
N GLN A 396 -27.99 -11.43 -2.74
CA GLN A 396 -28.59 -11.84 -1.47
C GLN A 396 -29.31 -13.19 -1.60
N HIS A 397 -29.12 -14.07 -0.61
CA HIS A 397 -29.91 -15.30 -0.46
C HIS A 397 -31.23 -15.01 0.24
N ARG A 398 -32.35 -15.52 -0.28
CA ARG A 398 -33.69 -15.35 0.30
C ARG A 398 -34.50 -16.65 0.39
N ASP A 399 -33.82 -17.78 0.48
CA ASP A 399 -34.48 -19.09 0.67
C ASP A 399 -34.72 -19.33 2.18
N PRO A 400 -35.99 -19.32 2.65
CA PRO A 400 -36.31 -19.50 4.07
C PRO A 400 -36.02 -20.90 4.60
N SER A 401 -35.75 -21.89 3.73
CA SER A 401 -35.33 -23.23 4.15
C SER A 401 -33.85 -23.30 4.53
N LYS A 402 -33.07 -22.29 4.17
CA LYS A 402 -31.63 -22.23 4.43
C LYS A 402 -31.34 -21.44 5.70
N TRP A 403 -30.37 -21.90 6.49
CA TRP A 403 -29.94 -21.19 7.69
C TRP A 403 -29.31 -19.82 7.38
N TYR A 404 -28.83 -19.63 6.15
CA TYR A 404 -28.28 -18.37 5.65
C TYR A 404 -29.34 -17.52 4.92
N ASN A 405 -30.62 -17.70 5.24
CA ASN A 405 -31.67 -16.83 4.73
C ASN A 405 -31.36 -15.36 5.07
N GLY A 406 -31.45 -14.50 4.06
CA GLY A 406 -31.15 -13.08 4.15
C GLY A 406 -29.69 -12.69 3.94
N LEU A 407 -28.76 -13.65 3.87
CA LEU A 407 -27.32 -13.38 3.69
C LEU A 407 -27.04 -12.55 2.42
N ILE A 408 -26.42 -11.38 2.59
CA ILE A 408 -25.74 -10.63 1.52
C ILE A 408 -24.33 -11.20 1.39
N THR A 409 -23.93 -11.62 0.19
CA THR A 409 -22.72 -12.45 -0.01
C THR A 409 -21.91 -12.08 -1.25
N ASP A 410 -20.82 -12.81 -1.46
CA ASP A 410 -19.92 -12.66 -2.60
C ASP A 410 -20.52 -13.15 -3.91
N TRP A 411 -20.04 -12.54 -4.99
CA TRP A 411 -20.24 -13.01 -6.34
C TRP A 411 -18.88 -13.32 -6.96
N ASN A 412 -18.71 -14.53 -7.47
CA ASN A 412 -17.55 -14.87 -8.30
C ASN A 412 -17.80 -14.33 -9.72
N MET A 413 -17.11 -13.23 -10.06
CA MET A 413 -17.27 -12.55 -11.34
C MET A 413 -16.75 -13.37 -12.53
N ASP A 414 -15.77 -14.26 -12.30
CA ASP A 414 -15.23 -15.15 -13.34
C ASP A 414 -16.22 -16.28 -13.65
N ALA A 415 -16.71 -16.95 -12.61
CA ALA A 415 -17.69 -18.03 -12.75
C ALA A 415 -19.14 -17.55 -12.92
N GLN A 416 -19.39 -16.25 -12.81
CA GLN A 416 -20.72 -15.62 -12.79
C GLN A 416 -21.69 -16.31 -11.83
N LYS A 417 -21.27 -16.41 -10.58
CA LYS A 417 -21.96 -17.24 -9.58
C LYS A 417 -22.07 -16.56 -8.23
N LEU A 418 -23.27 -16.59 -7.66
CA LEU A 418 -23.51 -16.18 -6.28
C LEU A 418 -22.95 -17.24 -5.33
N ILE A 419 -22.07 -16.82 -4.42
CA ILE A 419 -21.43 -17.69 -3.45
C ILE A 419 -22.38 -18.00 -2.31
N SER A 420 -22.33 -19.22 -1.78
CA SER A 420 -23.15 -19.62 -0.63
C SER A 420 -22.37 -20.53 0.32
N PRO A 421 -22.82 -20.71 1.57
CA PRO A 421 -22.22 -21.68 2.47
C PRO A 421 -22.27 -23.13 1.98
N ASP A 422 -23.20 -23.46 1.08
CA ASP A 422 -23.31 -24.79 0.46
C ASP A 422 -22.38 -24.92 -0.78
N ASP A 423 -21.97 -23.80 -1.36
CA ASP A 423 -21.24 -23.73 -2.62
C ASP A 423 -20.35 -22.49 -2.69
N TYR A 424 -19.13 -22.62 -2.18
CA TYR A 424 -18.16 -21.54 -2.02
C TYR A 424 -16.83 -21.79 -2.72
N ALA A 425 -16.73 -22.80 -3.58
CA ALA A 425 -15.50 -23.02 -4.35
C ALA A 425 -15.17 -21.80 -5.23
N PRO A 426 -13.89 -21.44 -5.41
CA PRO A 426 -12.67 -22.07 -4.87
C PRO A 426 -12.21 -21.56 -3.48
N ILE A 427 -13.07 -21.00 -2.62
CA ILE A 427 -12.69 -20.61 -1.26
C ILE A 427 -12.34 -21.88 -0.44
N PRO A 428 -11.15 -21.95 0.19
CA PRO A 428 -10.80 -23.09 1.03
C PRO A 428 -11.76 -23.22 2.22
N ARG A 429 -12.07 -24.46 2.63
CA ARG A 429 -12.96 -24.72 3.78
C ARG A 429 -12.53 -24.01 5.07
N ALA A 430 -11.23 -23.87 5.30
CA ALA A 430 -10.69 -23.16 6.46
C ALA A 430 -11.00 -21.65 6.47
N ARG A 431 -11.46 -21.10 5.33
CA ARG A 431 -11.81 -19.69 5.14
C ARG A 431 -13.27 -19.48 4.73
N VAL A 432 -14.14 -20.44 5.04
CA VAL A 432 -15.59 -20.35 4.73
C VAL A 432 -16.24 -19.13 5.42
N TYR A 433 -15.65 -18.62 6.49
CA TYR A 433 -16.07 -17.38 7.13
C TYR A 433 -16.20 -16.22 6.14
N ALA A 434 -15.33 -16.14 5.11
CA ALA A 434 -15.34 -15.05 4.14
C ALA A 434 -16.69 -14.88 3.41
N VAL A 435 -17.50 -15.94 3.38
CA VAL A 435 -18.84 -15.94 2.78
C VAL A 435 -19.90 -15.28 3.68
N THR A 436 -19.71 -15.31 5.01
CA THR A 436 -20.79 -15.11 6.00
C THR A 436 -20.48 -14.18 7.16
N CYS A 437 -19.22 -14.06 7.56
CA CYS A 437 -18.76 -13.22 8.67
C CYS A 437 -17.34 -12.69 8.40
N ASP A 438 -16.70 -12.08 9.40
CA ASP A 438 -15.40 -11.40 9.26
C ASP A 438 -15.41 -10.24 8.24
N ASP A 439 -14.29 -9.53 8.04
CA ASP A 439 -14.23 -8.41 7.10
C ASP A 439 -14.72 -8.72 5.69
N PRO A 440 -14.42 -9.88 5.08
CA PRO A 440 -14.87 -10.14 3.73
C PRO A 440 -16.40 -10.24 3.68
N GLY A 441 -17.06 -10.83 4.69
CA GLY A 441 -18.52 -10.98 4.72
C GLY A 441 -19.25 -9.72 5.18
N LEU A 442 -18.78 -9.10 6.27
CA LEU A 442 -19.50 -8.06 7.01
C LEU A 442 -19.23 -6.64 6.48
N GLY A 443 -18.18 -6.44 5.68
CA GLY A 443 -17.92 -5.16 5.02
C GLY A 443 -19.03 -4.74 4.05
N LYS A 444 -19.69 -5.69 3.39
CA LYS A 444 -20.76 -5.45 2.40
C LYS A 444 -21.99 -4.75 2.98
N PRO A 445 -22.66 -5.30 4.02
CA PRO A 445 -23.82 -4.63 4.61
C PRO A 445 -23.43 -3.31 5.28
N ALA A 446 -22.22 -3.19 5.84
CA ALA A 446 -21.71 -1.93 6.38
C ALA A 446 -21.59 -0.84 5.30
N PHE A 447 -21.02 -1.17 4.13
CA PHE A 447 -20.98 -0.27 2.98
C PHE A 447 -22.40 0.10 2.51
N LEU A 448 -23.28 -0.89 2.34
CA LEU A 448 -24.62 -0.66 1.80
C LEU A 448 -25.45 0.25 2.72
N ALA A 449 -25.35 0.06 4.04
CA ALA A 449 -26.01 0.92 5.02
C ALA A 449 -25.42 2.33 5.04
N ALA A 450 -24.09 2.46 5.02
CA ALA A 450 -23.42 3.77 4.97
C ALA A 450 -23.78 4.53 3.69
N LYS A 451 -23.80 3.85 2.53
CA LYS A 451 -24.25 4.44 1.26
C LYS A 451 -25.69 4.91 1.36
N ASN A 452 -26.60 4.09 1.87
CA ASN A 452 -28.02 4.44 1.92
C ASN A 452 -28.33 5.56 2.94
N ALA A 453 -27.51 5.71 3.98
CA ALA A 453 -27.58 6.87 4.87
C ALA A 453 -27.29 8.22 4.17
N GLU A 454 -26.66 8.21 3.00
CA GLU A 454 -26.40 9.42 2.19
C GLU A 454 -27.23 9.47 0.90
N TYR A 455 -27.40 8.33 0.22
CA TYR A 455 -28.07 8.19 -1.07
C TYR A 455 -29.04 7.01 -1.04
N PRO A 456 -30.22 7.17 -0.41
CA PRO A 456 -31.12 6.06 -0.15
C PRO A 456 -31.79 5.52 -1.43
N VAL A 457 -31.98 4.20 -1.45
CA VAL A 457 -32.75 3.47 -2.46
C VAL A 457 -33.61 2.44 -1.74
N GLN A 458 -34.94 2.52 -1.89
CA GLN A 458 -35.89 1.68 -1.15
C GLN A 458 -35.58 0.18 -1.24
N SER A 459 -35.29 -0.35 -2.43
CA SER A 459 -34.99 -1.79 -2.62
C SER A 459 -33.68 -2.23 -1.96
N GLU A 460 -32.71 -1.32 -1.80
CA GLU A 460 -31.46 -1.62 -1.10
C GLU A 460 -31.68 -1.65 0.42
N VAL A 461 -32.54 -0.76 0.93
CA VAL A 461 -32.95 -0.72 2.34
C VAL A 461 -33.76 -1.96 2.71
N GLU A 462 -34.69 -2.39 1.85
CA GLU A 462 -35.41 -3.65 2.03
C GLU A 462 -34.47 -4.86 2.08
N ALA A 463 -33.38 -4.85 1.31
CA ALA A 463 -32.37 -5.91 1.38
C ALA A 463 -31.60 -5.90 2.72
N LEU A 464 -31.26 -4.72 3.24
CA LEU A 464 -30.62 -4.57 4.55
C LEU A 464 -31.53 -5.01 5.69
N ASP A 465 -32.80 -4.60 5.67
CA ASP A 465 -33.76 -5.00 6.70
C ASP A 465 -33.99 -6.51 6.70
N TYR A 466 -34.11 -7.11 5.51
CA TYR A 466 -34.21 -8.56 5.38
C TYR A 466 -32.96 -9.28 5.89
N TYR A 467 -31.77 -8.75 5.63
CA TYR A 467 -30.50 -9.26 6.18
C TYR A 467 -30.47 -9.16 7.71
N ILE A 468 -30.87 -8.02 8.26
CA ILE A 468 -30.90 -7.79 9.72
C ILE A 468 -31.89 -8.74 10.40
N GLU A 469 -33.09 -8.88 9.86
CA GLU A 469 -34.17 -9.68 10.45
C GLU A 469 -33.90 -11.19 10.38
N HIS A 470 -33.42 -11.69 9.24
CA HIS A 470 -33.36 -13.13 9.01
C HIS A 470 -31.97 -13.76 9.17
N PHE A 471 -30.90 -12.96 9.03
CA PHE A 471 -29.52 -13.47 9.11
C PHE A 471 -28.81 -13.01 10.39
N VAL A 472 -28.96 -11.72 10.76
CA VAL A 472 -28.18 -11.13 11.86
C VAL A 472 -28.85 -11.35 13.21
N TRP A 473 -30.03 -10.78 13.43
CA TRP A 473 -30.65 -10.71 14.75
C TRP A 473 -31.21 -12.07 15.18
N GLY A 474 -30.62 -12.67 16.22
CA GLY A 474 -30.95 -14.06 16.63
C GLY A 474 -30.25 -15.14 15.78
N GLY A 475 -29.38 -14.73 14.85
CA GLY A 475 -28.54 -15.58 14.00
C GLY A 475 -27.06 -15.30 14.23
N LEU A 476 -26.42 -14.54 13.33
CA LEU A 476 -25.03 -14.10 13.51
C LEU A 476 -24.80 -13.36 14.84
N GLN A 477 -25.78 -12.57 15.27
CA GLN A 477 -25.75 -11.78 16.50
C GLN A 477 -26.76 -12.32 17.52
N ARG A 478 -26.37 -12.31 18.81
CA ARG A 478 -27.27 -12.59 19.93
C ARG A 478 -28.27 -11.44 20.15
N THR A 479 -29.51 -11.79 20.45
CA THR A 479 -30.59 -10.85 20.81
C THR A 479 -30.38 -10.22 22.19
N ALA A 480 -31.28 -9.31 22.59
CA ALA A 480 -31.22 -8.66 23.90
C ALA A 480 -31.59 -9.60 25.06
N GLU A 481 -32.33 -10.67 24.76
CA GLU A 481 -32.84 -11.65 25.73
C GLU A 481 -31.84 -12.79 26.00
N GLU A 482 -30.81 -12.90 25.17
CA GLU A 482 -29.77 -13.92 25.31
C GLU A 482 -28.66 -13.47 26.28
N LYS A 483 -28.05 -14.43 27.02
CA LYS A 483 -26.80 -14.17 27.75
C LYS A 483 -25.77 -13.62 26.77
N TYR A 484 -24.91 -12.68 27.18
CA TYR A 484 -23.99 -12.00 26.26
C TYR A 484 -24.74 -11.33 25.10
N ALA A 485 -25.79 -10.56 25.45
CA ALA A 485 -26.60 -9.80 24.50
C ALA A 485 -25.74 -9.02 23.51
N TYR A 486 -26.17 -8.97 22.25
CA TYR A 486 -25.46 -8.34 21.13
C TYR A 486 -24.11 -8.97 20.73
N GLY A 487 -23.67 -10.04 21.40
CA GLY A 487 -22.46 -10.77 21.01
C GLY A 487 -22.55 -11.32 19.58
N ILE A 488 -21.46 -11.21 18.82
CA ILE A 488 -21.39 -11.61 17.40
C ILE A 488 -20.54 -12.86 17.26
N TYR A 489 -21.09 -13.89 16.63
CA TYR A 489 -20.36 -15.10 16.28
C TYR A 489 -19.47 -14.87 15.06
N GLY A 490 -18.24 -15.38 15.11
CA GLY A 490 -17.24 -15.14 14.06
C GLY A 490 -16.72 -16.40 13.37
N ILE A 491 -15.43 -16.35 13.01
CA ILE A 491 -14.68 -17.42 12.34
C ILE A 491 -14.66 -18.74 13.13
N PRO A 492 -14.28 -19.88 12.54
CA PRO A 492 -14.19 -20.12 11.10
C PRO A 492 -15.56 -20.28 10.43
N ASN A 493 -16.62 -20.47 11.23
CA ASN A 493 -18.00 -20.53 10.76
C ASN A 493 -18.95 -20.18 11.92
N TRP A 494 -19.66 -19.06 11.79
CA TRP A 494 -20.48 -18.54 12.89
C TRP A 494 -21.64 -19.49 13.27
N LYS A 495 -22.23 -20.18 12.28
CA LYS A 495 -23.37 -21.08 12.50
C LYS A 495 -22.96 -22.31 13.28
N THR A 496 -21.82 -22.91 12.91
CA THR A 496 -21.23 -24.04 13.66
C THR A 496 -20.91 -23.64 15.09
N ASN A 497 -20.38 -22.43 15.29
CA ASN A 497 -20.08 -21.93 16.64
C ASN A 497 -21.36 -21.75 17.48
N ARG A 498 -22.40 -21.14 16.91
CA ARG A 498 -23.68 -20.92 17.59
C ARG A 498 -24.38 -22.22 17.98
N ASP A 499 -24.38 -23.20 17.10
CA ASP A 499 -25.02 -24.51 17.32
C ASP A 499 -24.14 -25.51 18.08
N SER A 500 -22.90 -25.13 18.41
CA SER A 500 -21.94 -26.04 19.03
C SER A 500 -22.47 -26.59 20.35
N SER A 501 -22.18 -27.85 20.61
CA SER A 501 -22.41 -28.45 21.93
C SER A 501 -21.36 -28.02 22.96
N ASP A 502 -20.25 -27.40 22.54
CA ASP A 502 -19.27 -26.81 23.45
C ASP A 502 -19.79 -25.45 23.96
N PRO A 503 -20.13 -25.31 25.25
CA PRO A 503 -20.59 -24.03 25.81
C PRO A 503 -19.44 -23.03 25.99
N GLY A 504 -18.19 -23.42 25.72
CA GLY A 504 -17.00 -22.61 25.90
C GLY A 504 -16.60 -21.77 24.68
N ARG A 505 -15.41 -21.16 24.77
CA ARG A 505 -14.88 -20.20 23.79
C ARG A 505 -14.64 -20.76 22.39
N ASN A 506 -14.57 -22.09 22.23
CA ASN A 506 -14.40 -22.74 20.93
C ASN A 506 -15.74 -23.14 20.30
N GLY A 507 -16.87 -22.88 20.97
CA GLY A 507 -18.22 -23.16 20.50
C GLY A 507 -19.15 -21.99 20.74
N GLN A 508 -20.12 -22.13 21.64
CA GLN A 508 -21.19 -21.14 21.85
C GLN A 508 -20.68 -19.78 22.33
N LEU A 509 -19.50 -19.72 22.96
CA LEU A 509 -18.85 -18.47 23.33
C LEU A 509 -17.78 -18.05 22.33
N HIS A 510 -17.81 -18.52 21.09
CA HIS A 510 -16.97 -17.98 20.02
C HIS A 510 -17.49 -16.61 19.51
N ILE A 511 -17.71 -15.70 20.46
CA ILE A 511 -18.16 -14.32 20.27
C ILE A 511 -17.05 -13.32 20.62
N TRP A 512 -15.81 -13.81 20.70
CA TRP A 512 -14.64 -13.07 21.13
C TRP A 512 -13.88 -12.39 19.99
N ARG A 513 -14.36 -12.49 18.75
CA ARG A 513 -13.64 -11.93 17.60
C ARG A 513 -14.02 -10.46 17.37
N GLU A 514 -13.16 -9.55 17.78
CA GLU A 514 -13.46 -8.11 17.77
C GLU A 514 -13.68 -7.51 16.39
N TYR A 515 -12.97 -7.96 15.35
CA TYR A 515 -13.09 -7.27 14.06
C TYR A 515 -14.48 -7.39 13.42
N ASP A 516 -15.31 -8.33 13.87
CA ASP A 516 -16.67 -8.51 13.32
C ASP A 516 -17.61 -7.38 13.79
N TYR A 517 -17.38 -6.83 14.98
CA TYR A 517 -18.31 -5.91 15.62
C TYR A 517 -18.44 -4.55 14.93
N PRO A 518 -17.34 -3.84 14.58
CA PRO A 518 -17.44 -2.52 13.96
C PRO A 518 -18.27 -2.46 12.69
N HIS A 519 -18.25 -3.51 11.87
CA HIS A 519 -19.09 -3.60 10.67
C HIS A 519 -20.58 -3.57 10.99
N ILE A 520 -21.01 -4.33 12.01
CA ILE A 520 -22.41 -4.38 12.45
C ILE A 520 -22.81 -3.09 13.15
N ILE A 521 -21.90 -2.46 13.90
CA ILE A 521 -22.13 -1.12 14.49
C ILE A 521 -22.38 -0.10 13.37
N GLN A 522 -21.53 -0.07 12.34
CA GLN A 522 -21.69 0.83 11.18
C GLN A 522 -23.00 0.55 10.43
N MET A 523 -23.37 -0.71 10.24
CA MET A 523 -24.63 -1.08 9.60
C MET A 523 -25.83 -0.49 10.37
N TYR A 524 -25.92 -0.73 11.68
CA TYR A 524 -27.03 -0.21 12.48
C TYR A 524 -27.02 1.32 12.57
N LEU A 525 -25.85 1.96 12.70
CA LEU A 525 -25.76 3.42 12.71
C LEU A 525 -26.19 4.01 11.36
N GLY A 526 -25.82 3.39 10.24
CA GLY A 526 -26.27 3.78 8.90
C GLY A 526 -27.78 3.70 8.74
N MET A 527 -28.39 2.59 9.17
CA MET A 527 -29.85 2.42 9.14
C MET A 527 -30.58 3.40 10.08
N TYR A 528 -30.01 3.72 11.23
CA TYR A 528 -30.52 4.78 12.10
C TYR A 528 -30.50 6.16 11.39
N ARG A 529 -29.36 6.54 10.81
CA ARG A 529 -29.21 7.81 10.10
C ARG A 529 -30.19 7.90 8.93
N LEU A 530 -30.34 6.82 8.18
CA LEU A 530 -31.34 6.66 7.13
C LEU A 530 -32.76 6.93 7.66
N ALA A 531 -33.22 6.14 8.63
CA ALA A 531 -34.58 6.21 9.15
C ALA A 531 -34.91 7.56 9.80
N LYS A 532 -33.89 8.24 10.37
CA LYS A 532 -34.00 9.57 10.95
C LYS A 532 -34.12 10.67 9.87
N ASN A 533 -33.30 10.59 8.83
CA ASN A 533 -33.13 11.69 7.88
C ASN A 533 -34.02 11.59 6.63
N TYR A 534 -34.49 10.39 6.29
CA TYR A 534 -35.30 10.10 5.10
C TYR A 534 -36.60 9.35 5.46
N PRO A 535 -37.57 9.99 6.13
CA PRO A 535 -38.80 9.35 6.58
C PRO A 535 -39.69 8.82 5.44
N GLU A 536 -39.44 9.24 4.20
CA GLU A 536 -40.09 8.71 3.00
C GLU A 536 -39.59 7.31 2.61
N ILE A 537 -38.43 6.90 3.11
CA ILE A 537 -37.86 5.56 2.92
C ILE A 537 -38.37 4.66 4.03
N LYS A 538 -39.05 3.57 3.64
CA LYS A 538 -39.63 2.63 4.59
C LYS A 538 -38.53 1.73 5.14
N THR A 539 -38.47 1.65 6.47
CA THR A 539 -37.63 0.72 7.23
C THR A 539 -38.52 -0.19 8.09
N THR A 540 -38.04 -1.40 8.38
CA THR A 540 -38.76 -2.36 9.23
C THR A 540 -38.81 -1.91 10.70
N MET A 541 -37.74 -1.27 11.19
CA MET A 541 -37.66 -0.74 12.55
C MET A 541 -37.73 0.78 12.58
N ALA A 542 -38.08 1.34 13.74
CA ALA A 542 -37.97 2.77 13.97
C ALA A 542 -36.50 3.20 14.13
N ALA A 543 -36.18 4.46 13.82
CA ALA A 543 -34.82 5.00 13.97
C ALA A 543 -34.21 4.70 15.36
N LYS A 544 -34.98 4.93 16.43
CA LYS A 544 -34.54 4.69 17.82
C LYS A 544 -34.13 3.23 18.07
N GLU A 545 -34.79 2.27 17.43
CA GLU A 545 -34.48 0.83 17.61
C GLU A 545 -33.16 0.48 16.92
N TYR A 546 -32.88 1.01 15.73
CA TYR A 546 -31.55 0.88 15.11
C TYR A 546 -30.46 1.51 15.97
N LEU A 547 -30.71 2.69 16.55
CA LEU A 547 -29.76 3.36 17.44
C LEU A 547 -29.45 2.52 18.69
N GLN A 548 -30.49 1.91 19.28
CA GLN A 548 -30.33 0.99 20.41
C GLN A 548 -29.50 -0.24 20.05
N ARG A 549 -29.70 -0.84 18.85
CA ARG A 549 -28.89 -1.95 18.37
C ARG A 549 -27.44 -1.55 18.09
N ALA A 550 -27.22 -0.35 17.54
CA ALA A 550 -25.87 0.20 17.36
C ALA A 550 -25.14 0.34 18.70
N TYR A 551 -25.80 0.93 19.70
CA TYR A 551 -25.27 1.03 21.06
C TYR A 551 -25.01 -0.34 21.69
N GLY A 552 -25.99 -1.25 21.67
CA GLY A 552 -25.86 -2.57 22.28
C GLY A 552 -24.67 -3.35 21.69
N THR A 553 -24.49 -3.27 20.37
CA THR A 553 -23.36 -3.88 19.66
C THR A 553 -22.02 -3.22 20.04
N ALA A 554 -21.96 -1.90 20.12
CA ALA A 554 -20.75 -1.17 20.52
C ALA A 554 -20.37 -1.43 21.98
N ASN A 555 -21.35 -1.53 22.88
CA ASN A 555 -21.12 -1.91 24.26
C ASN A 555 -20.57 -3.35 24.34
N ALA A 556 -21.20 -4.29 23.62
CA ALA A 556 -20.75 -5.67 23.54
C ALA A 556 -19.31 -5.81 23.02
N PHE A 557 -18.93 -5.04 21.99
CA PHE A 557 -17.56 -4.98 21.48
C PHE A 557 -16.52 -4.69 22.57
N PHE A 558 -16.83 -3.77 23.49
CA PHE A 558 -15.90 -3.41 24.57
C PHE A 558 -15.91 -4.35 25.77
N THR A 559 -17.03 -5.04 26.02
CA THR A 559 -17.22 -5.80 27.27
C THR A 559 -17.11 -7.31 27.09
N ILE A 560 -17.57 -7.87 25.97
CA ILE A 560 -17.76 -9.33 25.82
C ILE A 560 -16.48 -10.04 25.37
N PRO A 561 -15.77 -9.61 24.31
CA PRO A 561 -14.67 -10.41 23.76
C PRO A 561 -13.60 -10.80 24.78
N HIS A 562 -13.11 -9.80 25.51
CA HIS A 562 -12.06 -10.00 26.51
C HIS A 562 -12.55 -10.77 27.75
N GLU A 563 -13.82 -10.63 28.14
CA GLU A 563 -14.42 -11.40 29.23
C GLU A 563 -14.45 -12.89 28.90
N VAL A 564 -14.83 -13.21 27.65
CA VAL A 564 -14.97 -14.58 27.17
C VAL A 564 -13.62 -15.22 26.86
N TRP A 565 -12.68 -14.48 26.30
CA TRP A 565 -11.31 -14.94 26.09
C TRP A 565 -10.29 -13.81 26.25
N ASN A 566 -9.49 -13.90 27.31
CA ASN A 566 -8.43 -12.95 27.65
C ASN A 566 -7.33 -12.75 26.57
N GLY A 567 -7.25 -13.63 25.57
CA GLY A 567 -6.29 -13.54 24.46
C GLY A 567 -6.65 -12.48 23.42
N TRP A 568 -7.89 -11.98 23.45
CA TRP A 568 -8.41 -10.95 22.58
C TRP A 568 -8.83 -9.74 23.41
N SER A 569 -8.63 -8.55 22.86
CA SER A 569 -8.90 -7.30 23.58
C SER A 569 -9.20 -6.16 22.60
N PRO A 570 -10.24 -5.35 22.87
CA PRO A 570 -10.53 -4.18 22.05
C PRO A 570 -9.52 -3.05 22.28
N TRP A 571 -8.59 -3.19 23.23
CA TRP A 571 -7.78 -2.09 23.76
C TRP A 571 -6.43 -1.85 23.08
N GLY A 572 -5.87 -2.85 22.39
CA GLY A 572 -4.49 -2.81 21.86
C GLY A 572 -4.37 -2.92 20.35
N THR A 573 -5.49 -2.86 19.62
CA THR A 573 -5.53 -2.97 18.15
C THR A 573 -6.56 -2.00 17.59
N GLY A 574 -6.21 -1.34 16.49
CA GLY A 574 -7.15 -0.54 15.71
C GLY A 574 -7.96 -1.47 14.82
N PHE A 575 -9.29 -1.38 14.87
CA PHE A 575 -10.20 -2.20 14.08
C PHE A 575 -10.85 -1.36 13.00
N TYR A 576 -11.04 -1.94 11.82
CA TYR A 576 -11.66 -1.21 10.73
C TYR A 576 -13.09 -0.79 11.06
N ASN A 577 -13.52 0.36 10.57
CA ASN A 577 -14.84 0.97 10.82
C ASN A 577 -15.14 1.39 12.26
N GLU A 578 -14.31 1.09 13.27
CA GLU A 578 -14.64 1.46 14.66
C GLU A 578 -14.68 2.97 14.90
N VAL A 579 -14.12 3.77 13.97
CA VAL A 579 -14.24 5.24 13.95
C VAL A 579 -15.70 5.72 14.05
N VAL A 580 -16.67 4.93 13.57
CA VAL A 580 -18.10 5.27 13.65
C VAL A 580 -18.63 5.34 15.10
N ILE A 581 -17.89 4.78 16.07
CA ILE A 581 -18.27 4.86 17.49
C ILE A 581 -18.28 6.31 17.98
N VAL A 582 -17.44 7.18 17.42
CA VAL A 582 -17.45 8.62 17.75
C VAL A 582 -18.77 9.26 17.33
N ASP A 583 -19.24 8.98 16.11
CA ASP A 583 -20.51 9.48 15.59
C ASP A 583 -21.69 8.88 16.37
N LEU A 584 -21.61 7.59 16.72
CA LEU A 584 -22.62 6.93 17.56
C LEU A 584 -22.75 7.59 18.92
N ILE A 585 -21.64 7.95 19.59
CA ILE A 585 -21.68 8.68 20.87
C ILE A 585 -22.42 10.01 20.69
N ALA A 586 -22.13 10.76 19.62
CA ALA A 586 -22.79 12.03 19.35
C ALA A 586 -24.29 11.87 19.09
N GLU A 587 -24.68 10.85 18.32
CA GLU A 587 -26.09 10.57 18.00
C GLU A 587 -26.90 10.05 19.21
N LEU A 588 -26.26 9.30 20.12
CA LEU A 588 -26.86 8.92 21.40
C LEU A 588 -27.15 10.16 22.26
N GLN A 589 -26.21 11.10 22.35
CA GLN A 589 -26.42 12.37 23.06
C GLN A 589 -27.54 13.20 22.43
N ALA A 590 -27.53 13.34 21.09
CA ALA A 590 -28.56 14.05 20.35
C ALA A 590 -29.96 13.43 20.53
N SER A 591 -30.03 12.13 20.83
CA SER A 591 -31.27 11.38 21.07
C SER A 591 -31.62 11.27 22.57
N ASN A 592 -30.95 12.01 23.44
CA ASN A 592 -31.12 11.99 24.91
C ASN A 592 -30.82 10.63 25.58
N MET A 593 -30.01 9.78 24.95
CA MET A 593 -29.48 8.53 25.50
C MET A 593 -28.12 8.79 26.18
N ASN A 594 -28.14 9.63 27.22
CA ASN A 594 -26.93 10.19 27.83
C ASN A 594 -26.09 9.17 28.61
N ASP A 595 -26.74 8.18 29.24
CA ASP A 595 -26.05 7.13 30.00
C ASP A 595 -25.30 6.17 29.06
N GLU A 596 -25.94 5.81 27.95
CA GLU A 596 -25.37 5.03 26.86
C GLU A 596 -24.18 5.75 26.22
N ALA A 597 -24.36 7.03 25.89
CA ALA A 597 -23.28 7.86 25.36
C ALA A 597 -22.10 7.99 26.34
N GLY A 598 -22.39 8.22 27.63
CA GLY A 598 -21.39 8.31 28.68
C GLY A 598 -20.61 7.00 28.87
N THR A 599 -21.27 5.86 28.70
CA THR A 599 -20.64 4.53 28.76
C THR A 599 -19.66 4.32 27.60
N LEU A 600 -20.11 4.52 26.35
CA LEU A 600 -19.23 4.36 25.19
C LEU A 600 -18.09 5.38 25.18
N ARG A 601 -18.33 6.62 25.64
CA ARG A 601 -17.28 7.64 25.76
C ARG A 601 -16.16 7.19 26.69
N LYS A 602 -16.48 6.61 27.85
CA LYS A 602 -15.47 6.08 28.78
C LYS A 602 -14.62 4.97 28.14
N PHE A 603 -15.25 4.08 27.37
CA PHE A 603 -14.53 3.05 26.62
C PHE A 603 -13.63 3.66 25.55
N TRP A 604 -14.16 4.56 24.73
CA TRP A 604 -13.38 5.25 23.69
C TRP A 604 -12.17 5.96 24.29
N GLU A 605 -12.35 6.74 25.35
CA GLU A 605 -11.28 7.47 26.04
C GLU A 605 -10.23 6.53 26.65
N ARG A 606 -10.64 5.39 27.21
CA ARG A 606 -9.70 4.36 27.68
C ARG A 606 -8.85 3.85 26.53
N LYS A 607 -9.47 3.53 25.38
CA LYS A 607 -8.74 3.03 24.22
C LYS A 607 -7.78 4.08 23.67
N VAL A 608 -8.21 5.33 23.53
CA VAL A 608 -7.37 6.46 23.09
C VAL A 608 -6.15 6.60 24.00
N LYS A 609 -6.33 6.57 25.33
CA LYS A 609 -5.22 6.64 26.29
C LYS A 609 -4.21 5.53 26.09
N ASN A 610 -4.66 4.29 25.91
CA ASN A 610 -3.76 3.16 25.71
C ASN A 610 -2.91 3.32 24.45
N PHE A 611 -3.48 3.81 23.35
CA PHE A 611 -2.72 4.07 22.11
C PHE A 611 -1.72 5.21 22.26
N VAL A 612 -2.15 6.32 22.87
CA VAL A 612 -1.39 7.57 22.93
C VAL A 612 -0.30 7.54 24.00
N ASN A 613 -0.58 6.94 25.16
CA ASN A 613 0.35 6.93 26.29
C ASN A 613 1.24 5.68 26.32
N ASP A 614 0.76 4.51 25.86
CA ASP A 614 1.53 3.26 25.92
C ASP A 614 2.25 2.92 24.60
N GLU A 615 2.17 3.80 23.60
CA GLU A 615 2.90 3.68 22.32
C GLU A 615 2.67 2.34 21.61
N GLN A 616 1.40 1.98 21.39
CA GLN A 616 1.01 0.72 20.74
C GLN A 616 1.60 0.60 19.32
N ASP A 617 1.94 -0.64 18.92
CA ASP A 617 2.47 -0.94 17.58
C ASP A 617 1.37 -0.79 16.52
N LEU A 618 1.47 0.26 15.70
CA LEU A 618 0.49 0.58 14.66
C LEU A 618 0.51 -0.37 13.46
N PHE A 619 1.55 -1.20 13.33
CA PHE A 619 1.64 -2.19 12.25
C PHE A 619 1.09 -3.56 12.66
N ARG A 620 0.69 -3.74 13.91
CA ARG A 620 0.22 -5.03 14.42
C ARG A 620 -1.29 -5.18 14.26
N SER A 621 -1.70 -6.33 13.72
CA SER A 621 -3.09 -6.81 13.71
C SER A 621 -3.10 -8.28 14.17
N GLU A 622 -3.93 -9.14 13.55
CA GLU A 622 -3.76 -10.60 13.57
C GLU A 622 -2.44 -11.05 12.92
N TYR A 623 -1.87 -10.20 12.06
CA TYR A 623 -0.56 -10.40 11.45
C TYR A 623 0.52 -9.59 12.17
N ALA A 624 1.76 -10.07 12.03
CA ALA A 624 2.94 -9.43 12.60
C ALA A 624 3.28 -8.07 11.96
N PHE A 625 2.78 -7.80 10.75
CA PHE A 625 2.90 -6.51 10.06
C PHE A 625 1.76 -6.37 9.04
N ASP A 626 0.98 -5.31 9.20
CA ASP A 626 -0.22 -5.04 8.43
C ASP A 626 -0.56 -3.54 8.41
N SER A 627 -1.46 -3.12 7.51
CA SER A 627 -1.95 -1.74 7.40
C SER A 627 -3.31 -1.52 8.10
N THR A 628 -3.81 -2.54 8.81
CA THR A 628 -5.16 -2.53 9.37
C THR A 628 -5.37 -1.46 10.46
N GLY A 629 -6.46 -0.68 10.33
CA GLY A 629 -6.92 0.27 11.35
C GLY A 629 -6.31 1.68 11.30
N PHE A 630 -5.74 2.12 10.16
CA PHE A 630 -5.16 3.47 10.06
C PHE A 630 -6.20 4.61 10.11
N GLU A 631 -7.45 4.38 9.73
CA GLU A 631 -8.57 5.30 9.95
C GLU A 631 -8.90 5.42 11.45
N SER A 632 -8.91 4.30 12.16
CA SER A 632 -9.30 4.25 13.56
C SER A 632 -8.23 4.86 14.46
N THR A 633 -6.97 4.52 14.21
CA THR A 633 -5.83 5.11 14.92
C THR A 633 -5.68 6.60 14.63
N HIS A 634 -6.02 7.06 13.43
CA HIS A 634 -6.09 8.49 13.14
C HIS A 634 -7.22 9.18 13.93
N ALA A 635 -8.39 8.54 14.02
CA ALA A 635 -9.48 9.05 14.85
C ALA A 635 -9.09 9.14 16.33
N PHE A 636 -8.29 8.19 16.85
CA PHE A 636 -7.72 8.29 18.19
C PHE A 636 -6.78 9.49 18.32
N ALA A 637 -5.88 9.70 17.35
CA ALA A 637 -4.95 10.82 17.37
C ALA A 637 -5.68 12.17 17.33
N LYS A 638 -6.70 12.30 16.48
CA LYS A 638 -7.58 13.47 16.41
C LYS A 638 -8.30 13.72 17.73
N TYR A 639 -8.92 12.69 18.29
CA TYR A 639 -9.60 12.79 19.59
C TYR A 639 -8.63 13.22 20.70
N ALA A 640 -7.45 12.62 20.74
CA ALA A 640 -6.42 12.92 21.71
C ALA A 640 -5.98 14.38 21.65
N LEU A 641 -5.73 14.92 20.46
CA LEU A 641 -5.35 16.34 20.30
C LEU A 641 -6.47 17.29 20.74
N GLN A 642 -7.74 16.94 20.49
CA GLN A 642 -8.88 17.76 20.88
C GLN A 642 -9.13 17.78 22.39
N HIS A 643 -8.69 16.75 23.11
CA HIS A 643 -8.94 16.57 24.55
C HIS A 643 -7.67 16.54 25.39
N ALA A 644 -6.52 16.92 24.81
CA ALA A 644 -5.24 16.84 25.51
C ALA A 644 -5.17 17.84 26.68
N ASP A 645 -4.54 17.39 27.76
CA ASP A 645 -4.19 18.22 28.91
C ASP A 645 -3.04 19.16 28.54
N GLN A 646 -3.24 20.46 28.83
CA GLN A 646 -2.16 21.43 28.75
C GLN A 646 -1.09 21.14 29.82
N PRO A 647 0.13 21.69 29.68
CA PRO A 647 1.18 21.52 30.69
C PRO A 647 0.68 21.91 32.10
N GLY A 648 0.61 20.94 33.00
CA GLY A 648 0.14 21.11 34.39
C GLY A 648 -1.32 20.70 34.64
N GLU A 649 -2.07 20.33 33.60
CA GLU A 649 -3.43 19.78 33.70
C GLU A 649 -3.42 18.24 33.71
N THR A 650 -4.49 17.64 34.24
CA THR A 650 -4.69 16.17 34.28
C THR A 650 -6.17 15.80 34.09
N ASN A 651 -6.91 16.60 33.34
CA ASN A 651 -8.35 16.45 33.15
C ASN A 651 -8.68 15.19 32.34
N SER A 652 -7.99 15.00 31.22
CA SER A 652 -8.17 13.83 30.36
C SER A 652 -7.20 12.71 30.69
N GLY A 653 -6.03 12.98 31.26
CA GLY A 653 -4.93 12.02 31.42
C GLY A 653 -4.16 11.77 30.12
N ILE A 654 -4.28 12.66 29.13
CA ILE A 654 -3.57 12.62 27.85
C ILE A 654 -2.73 13.89 27.73
N PRO A 655 -1.43 13.84 28.04
CA PRO A 655 -0.56 15.01 27.86
C PRO A 655 -0.52 15.47 26.40
N LEU A 656 -0.57 16.79 26.15
CA LEU A 656 -0.48 17.37 24.80
C LEU A 656 0.71 16.86 23.99
N ALA A 657 1.88 16.71 24.61
CA ALA A 657 3.07 16.18 23.96
C ALA A 657 2.91 14.73 23.48
N ASN A 658 2.15 13.90 24.20
CA ASN A 658 1.86 12.53 23.78
C ASN A 658 0.89 12.53 22.60
N ALA A 659 -0.17 13.34 22.65
CA ALA A 659 -1.13 13.47 21.56
C ALA A 659 -0.46 13.95 20.25
N GLN A 660 0.42 14.95 20.34
CA GLN A 660 1.21 15.45 19.21
C GLN A 660 2.16 14.38 18.65
N ARG A 661 2.90 13.69 19.52
CA ARG A 661 3.79 12.58 19.12
C ARG A 661 3.02 11.46 18.42
N PHE A 662 1.86 11.09 18.95
CA PHE A 662 1.03 10.03 18.40
C PHE A 662 0.44 10.40 17.04
N MET A 663 -0.03 11.64 16.84
CA MET A 663 -0.49 12.11 15.53
C MET A 663 0.61 11.99 14.46
N GLU A 664 1.83 12.45 14.78
CA GLU A 664 2.96 12.37 13.85
C GLU A 664 3.39 10.92 13.57
N THR A 665 3.38 10.06 14.59
CA THR A 665 3.69 8.64 14.45
C THR A 665 2.64 7.93 13.58
N GLN A 666 1.36 8.26 13.77
CA GLN A 666 0.25 7.67 13.03
C GLN A 666 0.31 8.03 11.54
N ILE A 667 0.44 9.32 11.20
CA ILE A 667 0.48 9.73 9.80
C ILE A 667 1.73 9.19 9.09
N THR A 668 2.86 9.16 9.79
CA THR A 668 4.12 8.61 9.28
C THR A 668 4.01 7.12 9.00
N ALA A 669 3.41 6.34 9.91
CA ALA A 669 3.17 4.91 9.72
C ALA A 669 2.22 4.62 8.55
N ASN A 670 1.17 5.43 8.39
CA ASN A 670 0.22 5.30 7.27
C ASN A 670 0.90 5.59 5.92
N ILE A 671 1.76 6.62 5.85
CA ILE A 671 2.50 6.96 4.63
C ILE A 671 3.56 5.92 4.29
N PHE A 672 4.25 5.35 5.29
CA PHE A 672 5.20 4.25 5.10
C PHE A 672 4.54 3.06 4.40
N CYS A 673 3.31 2.70 4.79
CA CYS A 673 2.53 1.64 4.17
C CYS A 673 1.75 2.10 2.93
N ARG A 674 2.29 3.02 2.12
CA ARG A 674 1.55 3.58 0.96
C ARG A 674 2.46 3.93 -0.21
N GLY A 675 1.97 3.77 -1.43
CA GLY A 675 2.67 4.31 -2.60
C GLY A 675 2.61 5.85 -2.59
N TRP A 676 3.77 6.47 -2.46
CA TRP A 676 3.94 7.93 -2.34
C TRP A 676 4.62 8.53 -3.57
N LEU A 677 5.54 7.79 -4.20
CA LEU A 677 6.35 8.26 -5.33
C LEU A 677 6.11 7.47 -6.61
N GLU A 678 5.49 6.30 -6.54
CA GLU A 678 5.37 5.34 -7.65
C GLU A 678 4.15 5.66 -8.54
N PRO A 679 4.31 6.31 -9.71
CA PRO A 679 3.18 6.82 -10.48
C PRO A 679 2.57 5.72 -11.38
N ALA A 680 1.85 4.80 -10.75
CA ALA A 680 0.92 3.89 -11.39
C ALA A 680 -0.39 3.83 -10.57
N TYR A 681 -1.54 3.66 -11.23
CA TYR A 681 -2.85 3.65 -10.55
C TYR A 681 -2.96 2.61 -9.43
N TYR A 682 -2.24 1.49 -9.53
CA TYR A 682 -2.22 0.43 -8.53
C TYR A 682 -1.17 0.63 -7.41
N TYR A 683 -0.37 1.70 -7.47
CA TYR A 683 0.60 2.04 -6.43
C TYR A 683 0.33 3.40 -5.81
N LEU A 684 0.19 4.47 -6.61
CA LEU A 684 0.04 5.82 -6.09
C LEU A 684 -1.24 5.94 -5.24
N GLY A 685 -1.05 6.21 -3.94
CA GLY A 685 -2.14 6.28 -2.98
C GLY A 685 -2.69 4.92 -2.53
N SER A 686 -2.21 3.80 -3.08
CA SER A 686 -2.55 2.45 -2.61
C SER A 686 -1.88 2.15 -1.27
N ASP A 687 -2.58 1.45 -0.38
CA ASP A 687 -1.96 0.86 0.81
C ASP A 687 -1.06 -0.35 0.45
N TYR A 688 -0.02 -0.55 1.24
CA TYR A 688 0.93 -1.65 1.20
C TYR A 688 0.87 -2.43 2.52
N ARG A 689 0.98 -3.76 2.44
CA ARG A 689 0.96 -4.67 3.58
C ARG A 689 2.31 -5.39 3.74
N GLY A 690 2.35 -6.52 4.43
CA GLY A 690 3.58 -7.31 4.62
C GLY A 690 4.28 -7.79 3.33
N GLY A 691 3.61 -7.70 2.17
CA GLY A 691 4.18 -7.94 0.85
C GLY A 691 4.74 -6.70 0.13
N ALA A 692 4.64 -5.50 0.74
CA ALA A 692 4.84 -4.21 0.08
C ALA A 692 3.96 -4.08 -1.20
N GLY A 693 4.42 -3.35 -2.21
CA GLY A 693 3.77 -3.29 -3.53
C GLY A 693 3.91 -4.56 -4.39
N ASN A 694 4.24 -5.73 -3.83
CA ASN A 694 4.44 -6.95 -4.61
C ASN A 694 3.15 -7.77 -4.80
N ALA A 695 2.13 -7.60 -3.96
CA ALA A 695 0.88 -8.35 -3.98
C ALA A 695 -0.18 -7.57 -3.18
N TYR A 696 -1.45 -7.85 -3.44
CA TYR A 696 -2.59 -7.34 -2.66
C TYR A 696 -2.56 -5.82 -2.41
N VAL A 697 -2.52 -5.04 -3.49
CA VAL A 697 -2.61 -3.57 -3.46
C VAL A 697 -4.06 -3.12 -3.72
N LEU A 698 -4.35 -1.84 -3.60
CA LEU A 698 -5.68 -1.23 -3.73
C LEU A 698 -6.72 -1.76 -2.74
N THR A 699 -6.31 -2.23 -1.57
CA THR A 699 -7.24 -2.80 -0.58
C THR A 699 -8.18 -1.73 -0.02
N TYR A 700 -9.17 -2.12 0.78
CA TYR A 700 -10.05 -1.18 1.49
C TYR A 700 -9.27 -0.06 2.23
N MET A 701 -8.07 -0.36 2.73
CA MET A 701 -7.24 0.59 3.47
C MET A 701 -6.59 1.67 2.58
N SER A 702 -6.62 1.47 1.26
CA SER A 702 -6.29 2.53 0.32
C SER A 702 -7.20 3.73 0.53
N GLN A 703 -8.52 3.52 0.62
CA GLN A 703 -9.49 4.60 0.85
C GLN A 703 -9.61 4.95 2.33
N MET A 704 -9.73 3.95 3.22
CA MET A 704 -9.93 4.20 4.65
C MET A 704 -8.73 4.90 5.29
N GLY A 705 -7.51 4.41 5.05
CA GLY A 705 -6.30 5.12 5.47
C GLY A 705 -6.07 6.41 4.66
N GLY A 706 -6.63 6.51 3.44
CA GLY A 706 -6.65 7.74 2.64
C GLY A 706 -7.47 8.86 3.27
N TRP A 707 -8.56 8.51 3.96
CA TRP A 707 -9.32 9.46 4.78
C TRP A 707 -8.44 10.12 5.84
N SER A 708 -7.62 9.34 6.55
CA SER A 708 -6.69 9.86 7.55
C SER A 708 -5.68 10.83 6.95
N VAL A 709 -5.16 10.54 5.75
CA VAL A 709 -4.22 11.43 5.05
C VAL A 709 -4.90 12.76 4.68
N LEU A 710 -6.14 12.71 4.20
CA LEU A 710 -6.89 13.91 3.83
C LEU A 710 -7.28 14.74 5.07
N ASP A 711 -7.74 14.11 6.16
CA ASP A 711 -8.06 14.81 7.41
C ASP A 711 -6.81 15.42 8.03
N TYR A 712 -5.68 14.69 8.06
CA TYR A 712 -4.37 15.24 8.43
C TYR A 712 -4.01 16.47 7.60
N SER A 713 -4.15 16.34 6.28
CA SER A 713 -3.83 17.42 5.35
C SER A 713 -4.63 18.69 5.61
N LEU A 714 -5.93 18.57 5.86
CA LEU A 714 -6.83 19.71 6.01
C LEU A 714 -6.76 20.36 7.39
N ASN A 715 -6.46 19.59 8.43
CA ASN A 715 -6.62 20.04 9.81
C ASN A 715 -5.32 20.13 10.62
N PHE A 716 -4.26 19.44 10.20
CA PHE A 716 -3.07 19.22 11.03
C PHE A 716 -1.75 19.55 10.32
N ALA A 717 -1.65 19.36 9.00
CA ALA A 717 -0.43 19.59 8.24
C ALA A 717 -0.07 21.08 8.14
N THR A 718 1.18 21.43 8.42
CA THR A 718 1.71 22.79 8.19
C THR A 718 1.95 23.07 6.70
N ASN A 719 2.30 22.03 5.92
CA ASN A 719 2.37 22.06 4.47
C ASN A 719 1.36 21.05 3.89
N PRO A 720 0.13 21.47 3.55
CA PRO A 720 -0.94 20.54 3.19
C PRO A 720 -0.77 19.93 1.79
N ALA A 721 -0.08 20.61 0.86
CA ALA A 721 -0.13 20.25 -0.56
C ALA A 721 0.29 18.80 -0.91
N PRO A 722 1.38 18.23 -0.34
CA PRO A 722 1.75 16.84 -0.60
C PRO A 722 0.69 15.84 -0.10
N TYR A 723 0.13 16.10 1.08
CA TYR A 723 -0.87 15.23 1.70
C TYR A 723 -2.24 15.35 1.01
N LEU A 724 -2.66 16.55 0.57
CA LEU A 724 -3.88 16.72 -0.23
C LEU A 724 -3.82 15.88 -1.49
N ARG A 725 -2.68 15.95 -2.21
CA ARG A 725 -2.46 15.17 -3.42
C ARG A 725 -2.57 13.68 -3.16
N LEU A 726 -1.88 13.18 -2.13
CA LEU A 726 -1.92 11.76 -1.80
C LEU A 726 -3.31 11.32 -1.32
N GLY A 727 -3.95 12.10 -0.45
CA GLY A 727 -5.27 11.83 0.08
C GLY A 727 -6.28 11.62 -1.06
N TYR A 728 -6.35 12.55 -2.02
CA TYR A 728 -7.20 12.38 -3.19
C TYR A 728 -6.81 11.17 -4.05
N ALA A 729 -5.51 10.89 -4.22
CA ALA A 729 -5.08 9.73 -4.98
C ALA A 729 -5.54 8.43 -4.31
N SER A 730 -5.44 8.36 -2.97
CA SER A 730 -5.90 7.25 -2.14
C SER A 730 -7.42 7.06 -2.15
N TYR A 731 -8.19 8.14 -2.09
CA TYR A 731 -9.66 8.06 -2.20
C TYR A 731 -10.12 7.50 -3.55
N LEU A 732 -9.41 7.86 -4.62
CA LEU A 732 -9.78 7.45 -5.97
C LEU A 732 -9.23 6.07 -6.36
N SER A 733 -8.12 5.63 -5.79
CA SER A 733 -7.34 4.49 -6.29
C SER A 733 -8.15 3.20 -6.40
N ALA A 734 -8.78 2.76 -5.30
CA ALA A 734 -9.46 1.46 -5.20
C ALA A 734 -10.77 1.37 -6.02
N TRP A 735 -11.30 2.48 -6.54
CA TRP A 735 -12.40 2.42 -7.52
C TRP A 735 -11.98 1.69 -8.80
N ALA A 736 -10.69 1.56 -9.07
CA ALA A 736 -10.17 0.74 -10.15
C ALA A 736 -10.48 -0.76 -10.00
N LEU A 737 -10.81 -1.24 -8.80
CA LEU A 737 -11.19 -2.64 -8.56
C LEU A 737 -12.61 -2.98 -9.05
N MET A 738 -13.44 -1.95 -9.19
CA MET A 738 -14.84 -2.10 -9.51
C MET A 738 -15.03 -2.45 -10.99
N ASN A 739 -15.62 -3.61 -11.25
CA ASN A 739 -16.01 -4.04 -12.57
C ASN A 739 -17.30 -3.32 -13.00
N THR A 740 -17.13 -2.25 -13.75
CA THR A 740 -18.22 -1.42 -14.26
C THR A 740 -17.97 -1.00 -15.70
N GLY A 741 -19.05 -0.73 -16.42
CA GLY A 741 -18.97 -0.17 -17.75
C GLY A 741 -20.32 0.12 -18.39
N THR A 742 -20.27 0.65 -19.60
CA THR A 742 -21.44 0.82 -20.46
C THR A 742 -21.64 -0.41 -21.34
N SER A 743 -22.71 -0.43 -22.14
CA SER A 743 -22.90 -1.45 -23.17
C SER A 743 -21.72 -1.52 -24.16
N GLU A 744 -21.09 -0.40 -24.49
CA GLU A 744 -19.91 -0.35 -25.38
C GLU A 744 -18.69 -1.05 -24.79
N SER A 745 -18.52 -1.01 -23.47
CA SER A 745 -17.44 -1.69 -22.76
C SER A 745 -17.88 -3.03 -22.19
N ASN A 746 -18.99 -3.60 -22.68
CA ASN A 746 -19.59 -4.85 -22.19
C ASN A 746 -19.76 -4.88 -20.66
N TYR A 747 -20.18 -3.75 -20.07
CA TYR A 747 -20.51 -3.62 -18.65
C TYR A 747 -19.38 -3.98 -17.66
N GLY A 748 -18.12 -3.96 -18.08
CA GLY A 748 -16.99 -4.24 -17.19
C GLY A 748 -15.65 -4.33 -17.91
N TYR A 749 -14.56 -3.90 -17.26
CA TYR A 749 -13.20 -4.05 -17.79
C TYR A 749 -12.55 -5.38 -17.38
N TRP A 750 -12.62 -5.73 -16.09
CA TRP A 750 -11.94 -6.91 -15.53
C TRP A 750 -12.67 -8.21 -15.85
N TYR A 751 -13.99 -8.19 -15.66
CA TYR A 751 -14.89 -9.33 -15.83
C TYR A 751 -16.13 -8.87 -16.62
N PRO A 752 -16.00 -8.65 -17.94
CA PRO A 752 -17.09 -8.11 -18.75
C PRO A 752 -18.38 -8.94 -18.65
N GLY A 753 -19.53 -8.25 -18.64
CA GLY A 753 -20.86 -8.86 -18.62
C GLY A 753 -21.81 -8.15 -17.65
N GLN A 754 -23.09 -8.05 -18.03
CA GLN A 754 -24.10 -7.30 -17.27
C GLN A 754 -24.30 -7.84 -15.84
N LEU A 755 -24.16 -9.15 -15.62
CA LEU A 755 -24.26 -9.76 -14.29
C LEU A 755 -23.13 -9.34 -13.35
N ASN A 756 -21.96 -9.00 -13.90
CA ASN A 756 -20.79 -8.56 -13.16
C ASN A 756 -20.74 -7.03 -12.96
N ASP A 757 -21.66 -6.27 -13.58
CA ASP A 757 -21.70 -4.81 -13.50
C ASP A 757 -22.09 -4.37 -12.09
N GLY A 758 -21.14 -3.75 -11.38
CA GLY A 758 -21.28 -3.42 -9.96
C GLY A 758 -20.40 -4.23 -9.02
N GLY A 759 -19.78 -5.31 -9.51
CA GLY A 759 -18.88 -6.16 -8.72
C GLY A 759 -17.56 -5.43 -8.42
N ALA A 760 -16.95 -5.71 -7.27
CA ALA A 760 -15.69 -5.06 -6.87
C ALA A 760 -14.74 -6.08 -6.26
N GLY A 761 -13.57 -6.30 -6.88
CA GLY A 761 -12.56 -7.19 -6.31
C GLY A 761 -12.08 -6.70 -4.95
N GLY A 762 -11.67 -7.61 -4.06
CA GLY A 762 -11.14 -7.24 -2.75
C GLY A 762 -9.72 -6.65 -2.75
N GLY A 763 -9.01 -6.76 -3.87
CA GLY A 763 -7.67 -6.24 -4.06
C GLY A 763 -7.20 -6.40 -5.51
N PHE A 764 -6.03 -5.83 -5.80
CA PHE A 764 -5.34 -5.94 -7.07
C PHE A 764 -4.05 -6.74 -6.89
N GLU A 765 -3.80 -7.66 -7.81
CA GLU A 765 -2.50 -8.31 -7.94
C GLU A 765 -1.66 -7.51 -8.96
N PRO A 766 -0.55 -6.87 -8.55
CA PRO A 766 0.34 -6.18 -9.47
C PRO A 766 1.39 -7.12 -10.09
N ALA A 767 1.66 -8.27 -9.47
CA ALA A 767 2.61 -9.22 -9.99
C ALA A 767 2.07 -9.93 -11.24
N PRO A 768 2.96 -10.40 -12.13
CA PRO A 768 2.54 -11.25 -13.24
C PRO A 768 1.86 -12.54 -12.77
N TYR A 769 2.28 -13.06 -11.61
CA TYR A 769 1.76 -14.28 -10.99
C TYR A 769 1.62 -14.06 -9.49
N GLY A 770 0.52 -14.51 -8.91
CA GLY A 770 0.27 -14.38 -7.49
C GLY A 770 -0.88 -15.27 -7.04
N GLN A 771 -1.40 -14.92 -5.87
CA GLN A 771 -2.61 -15.52 -5.32
C GLN A 771 -3.44 -14.43 -4.67
N THR A 772 -4.75 -14.61 -4.65
CA THR A 772 -5.63 -13.80 -3.79
C THR A 772 -5.26 -14.03 -2.32
N TRP A 773 -5.73 -13.14 -1.43
CA TRP A 773 -5.56 -13.33 0.02
C TRP A 773 -6.15 -14.66 0.52
N LEU A 774 -7.22 -15.14 -0.14
CA LEU A 774 -7.86 -16.43 0.15
C LEU A 774 -7.10 -17.65 -0.41
N GLY A 775 -5.97 -17.45 -1.10
CA GLY A 775 -5.05 -18.50 -1.55
C GLY A 775 -5.35 -19.07 -2.93
N GLN A 776 -6.18 -18.41 -3.74
CA GLN A 776 -6.45 -18.88 -5.11
C GLN A 776 -5.43 -18.30 -6.09
N PRO A 777 -4.94 -19.09 -7.07
CA PRO A 777 -4.07 -18.59 -8.12
C PRO A 777 -4.67 -17.38 -8.83
N HIS A 778 -3.85 -16.35 -9.03
CA HIS A 778 -4.23 -15.16 -9.75
C HIS A 778 -3.05 -14.60 -10.56
N HIS A 779 -3.34 -13.66 -11.45
CA HIS A 779 -2.36 -12.93 -12.24
C HIS A 779 -2.67 -11.44 -12.16
N ARG A 780 -1.86 -10.61 -12.83
CA ARG A 780 -2.01 -9.15 -12.77
C ARG A 780 -3.45 -8.70 -13.07
N GLY A 781 -4.14 -8.10 -12.11
CA GLY A 781 -5.54 -7.67 -12.25
C GLY A 781 -6.31 -7.58 -10.92
N SER A 782 -7.53 -7.04 -10.99
CA SER A 782 -8.49 -7.08 -9.88
C SER A 782 -8.87 -8.53 -9.55
N TRP A 783 -9.11 -8.86 -8.28
CA TRP A 783 -9.57 -10.20 -7.89
C TRP A 783 -11.01 -10.48 -8.32
N TYR A 784 -11.35 -11.74 -8.58
CA TYR A 784 -12.65 -12.14 -9.14
C TYR A 784 -13.79 -12.25 -8.12
N PHE A 785 -13.48 -12.37 -6.82
CA PHE A 785 -14.51 -12.34 -5.78
C PHE A 785 -14.92 -10.90 -5.52
N SER A 786 -16.21 -10.61 -5.75
CA SER A 786 -16.80 -9.32 -5.45
C SER A 786 -17.06 -9.16 -3.95
N SER A 787 -16.00 -8.88 -3.19
CA SER A 787 -16.00 -8.70 -1.73
C SER A 787 -16.56 -7.37 -1.27
#